data_AF-A0A519SGQ9-F1
#
_entry.id   AF-A0A519SGQ9-F1
#
_cell.length_a   1.000
_cell.length_b   1.000
_cell.length_c   1.000
_cell.angle_alpha   90.00
_cell.angle_beta   90.00
_cell.angle_gamma   90.00
#
_symmetry.space_group_name_H-M   'P 1'
#
loop_
_entity.id
_entity.type
_entity.pdbx_description
1 polymer ?
#
loop_
_entity_poly.entity_id
_entity_poly.type
_entity_poly.pdbx_seq_one_letter_code
_entity_poly.pdbx_strand_id
1 'polypeptide(L)'
;RFFTVNSLICLNIQEEENFKLYHQYIFDLVKKDVFQGLRIDHIDGLYDPKQYLDRLRKSIGSDVYVVVEKILEEGEEMPSNWETQGNTGYDFLSMVNNLFTNQANRNKFDQIYENVTGKNLDASILIEEKKRNILFEHMQGELNNLFELFFALELISKNEMKSVTAVEIKLGIAEILIQMPVYRYYNYHFPLPESDSDKLAEIINEVSKKTELKNVASFFKRLFLEESKSQSIAQSEKLSRFYQRLMQFTGPLMAKGVEDTVMFTYNRFVGHSEVGDSPNAFGISIREFHHKMIDRQKNWPLSLNGSSTHDTKRGEDFRARLNILTDIPIAWQTAVDDFVKSVQQSKVIHPIFDSVHNNDAYLVFQTILGIMPMPGEKDDDLQNRLELYVEKALREAKKRSDWAEPNEKYEQFVKDFVVKLLDEKEQSFEIINNLLSKIADFGILNSLSQLVLKFTCPGIPDVYQGTELWDLTLVDPDNRRKVNYKKINDYLEEELPLKKQWDSRYSGKIKLWLTKKIIKFRKENRAVFELGEYIPLKVIGKYQDNVFAFARKHKNNWVLVAVPIGLASVANKGFANDFNWEDTQIMLPKLSPTCWRNVISNQDDVKDFLNEGILVSQIFQDLQIGLIQLKQKQNIRNAGILMHITSLPSPYGIGDFGCEATKFVNFLAETDQKYWQILPLNPTKKENGHSPYSSNSSKAGNILLIDLEQLVSEGLLDESDLKSAELKLERQVLFSNVEHSRKALLSKAYQTFNTIKPAHLIEEYDNFCIAEQGWLADFALYTAIKSHHQRLEWYNWPTDFKTRNSKVLHSFESKYALEIDQVKWQQYIFFKQWHKLKDYSNSKGIEIIGDLPFYLDYDSVEVWSQPELFKLDNHLKPTHVAGVPPDYFNEDGQLWGMPIFNWELMKENGYEWWIGRLKKNMEMFDLLRLDHFRAFSSFWEVPAQDKNAINGTWQQGPGKDFFEKIKSVFPAMPFIAEDLGEITEEVERLRDDIKLPGMKVLQFAFGSHLAISPHIPHNFTNRNCIAYSGTHDNNTLRGWFNNEIDKLTKQRLITYLGREIAEKAIHKEIIRLTYASTAKTAIIPIQDILGLSGDARMNMPGKAEGNWGWRLNTDELSSIKSWLKELCAIFGRGK
;
A
#
# COMPACT_ATOMS: atom_id res chain seq x y z
N ARG A 1 20.58 13.29 42.10
CA ARG A 1 19.16 13.47 42.44
C ARG A 1 18.36 13.53 41.14
N PHE A 2 17.07 13.24 41.17
CA PHE A 2 16.18 13.48 40.04
C PHE A 2 15.85 14.99 39.99
N PHE A 3 16.25 15.67 38.91
CA PHE A 3 16.17 17.12 38.77
C PHE A 3 16.71 17.87 40.00
N THR A 4 15.91 18.76 40.60
CA THR A 4 16.22 19.49 41.82
C THR A 4 15.52 18.91 43.06
N VAL A 5 14.96 17.69 42.96
CA VAL A 5 14.17 17.05 44.02
C VAL A 5 15.07 16.30 44.99
N ASN A 6 15.30 16.87 46.18
CA ASN A 6 16.24 16.32 47.15
C ASN A 6 15.81 14.98 47.76
N SER A 7 14.51 14.66 47.76
CA SER A 7 14.00 13.37 48.27
C SER A 7 14.20 12.19 47.32
N LEU A 8 14.64 12.42 46.08
CA LEU A 8 14.85 11.38 45.06
C LEU A 8 16.34 11.22 44.74
N ILE A 9 16.93 10.12 45.22
CA ILE A 9 18.32 9.74 44.95
C ILE A 9 18.43 8.84 43.70
N CYS A 10 19.43 9.10 42.86
CA CYS A 10 19.65 8.31 41.64
C CYS A 10 20.31 6.97 41.97
N LEU A 11 19.98 5.93 41.20
CA LEU A 11 20.59 4.61 41.30
C LEU A 11 21.70 4.45 40.23
N ASN A 12 22.78 3.76 40.59
CA ASN A 12 23.84 3.39 39.66
C ASN A 12 23.45 2.12 38.87
N ILE A 13 22.44 2.23 38.01
CA ILE A 13 21.87 1.09 37.27
C ILE A 13 22.79 0.56 36.15
N GLN A 14 23.85 1.31 35.82
CA GLN A 14 24.92 0.83 34.93
C GLN A 14 25.72 -0.33 35.55
N GLU A 15 25.72 -0.46 36.88
CA GLU A 15 26.28 -1.64 37.54
C GLU A 15 25.32 -2.82 37.36
N GLU A 16 25.82 -3.93 36.82
CA GLU A 16 24.97 -5.06 36.42
C GLU A 16 24.26 -5.71 37.62
N GLU A 17 24.91 -5.76 38.78
CA GLU A 17 24.30 -6.29 40.02
C GLU A 17 23.10 -5.44 40.46
N ASN A 18 23.23 -4.10 40.42
CA ASN A 18 22.13 -3.19 40.74
C ASN A 18 20.98 -3.34 39.75
N PHE A 19 21.29 -3.45 38.45
CA PHE A 19 20.29 -3.69 37.41
C PHE A 19 19.49 -4.96 37.68
N LYS A 20 20.18 -6.08 37.91
CA LYS A 20 19.56 -7.39 38.17
C LYS A 20 18.69 -7.36 39.44
N LEU A 21 19.23 -6.83 40.54
CA LEU A 21 18.52 -6.78 41.81
C LEU A 21 17.25 -5.94 41.71
N TYR A 22 17.35 -4.74 41.12
CA TYR A 22 16.22 -3.82 41.02
C TYR A 22 15.11 -4.36 40.10
N HIS A 23 15.46 -4.99 38.98
CA HIS A 23 14.48 -5.42 37.98
C HIS A 23 13.97 -6.85 38.18
N GLN A 24 14.52 -7.63 39.12
CA GLN A 24 14.15 -9.04 39.32
C GLN A 24 12.63 -9.24 39.42
N TYR A 25 11.95 -8.44 40.25
CA TYR A 25 10.51 -8.55 40.43
C TYR A 25 9.72 -8.21 39.16
N ILE A 26 10.13 -7.18 38.42
CA ILE A 26 9.49 -6.80 37.14
C ILE A 26 9.65 -7.93 36.11
N PHE A 27 10.83 -8.54 36.02
CA PHE A 27 11.07 -9.66 35.12
C PHE A 27 10.25 -10.89 35.48
N ASP A 28 10.04 -11.15 36.77
CA ASP A 28 9.17 -12.23 37.23
C ASP A 28 7.69 -11.98 36.85
N LEU A 29 7.24 -10.72 36.85
CA LEU A 29 5.89 -10.36 36.39
C LEU A 29 5.73 -10.50 34.87
N VAL A 30 6.76 -10.12 34.10
CA VAL A 30 6.79 -10.33 32.63
C VAL A 30 6.77 -11.82 32.31
N LYS A 31 7.59 -12.64 32.98
CA LYS A 31 7.62 -14.11 32.77
C LYS A 31 6.31 -14.81 33.14
N LYS A 32 5.49 -14.20 34.00
CA LYS A 32 4.16 -14.68 34.38
C LYS A 32 3.05 -14.13 33.48
N ASP A 33 3.41 -13.47 32.38
CA ASP A 33 2.50 -12.80 31.45
C ASP A 33 1.55 -11.79 32.13
N VAL A 34 1.95 -11.21 33.26
CA VAL A 34 1.17 -10.15 33.93
C VAL A 34 1.23 -8.86 33.12
N PHE A 35 2.38 -8.60 32.47
CA PHE A 35 2.60 -7.45 31.59
C PHE A 35 3.02 -7.91 30.21
N GLN A 36 2.46 -7.29 29.17
CA GLN A 36 2.84 -7.52 27.76
C GLN A 36 3.77 -6.41 27.23
N GLY A 37 4.08 -5.43 28.06
CA GLY A 37 5.01 -4.36 27.73
C GLY A 37 5.45 -3.52 28.93
N LEU A 38 6.47 -2.69 28.73
CA LEU A 38 7.08 -1.82 29.72
C LEU A 38 7.22 -0.39 29.16
N ARG A 39 6.90 0.61 29.99
CA ARG A 39 7.22 2.03 29.73
C ARG A 39 8.36 2.43 30.66
N ILE A 40 9.47 2.89 30.08
CA ILE A 40 10.66 3.29 30.84
C ILE A 40 10.57 4.77 31.17
N ASP A 41 10.57 5.07 32.47
CA ASP A 41 10.58 6.42 33.02
C ASP A 41 11.96 7.07 32.87
N HIS A 42 11.99 8.35 32.51
CA HIS A 42 13.16 9.22 32.51
C HIS A 42 14.46 8.57 32.00
N ILE A 43 14.42 8.02 30.77
CA ILE A 43 15.58 7.31 30.20
C ILE A 43 16.82 8.21 30.09
N ASP A 44 16.61 9.51 29.91
CA ASP A 44 17.67 10.52 29.77
C ASP A 44 18.42 10.81 31.07
N GLY A 45 17.94 10.31 32.22
CA GLY A 45 18.69 10.37 33.48
C GLY A 45 19.78 9.30 33.62
N LEU A 46 19.71 8.24 32.81
CA LEU A 46 20.60 7.09 32.92
C LEU A 46 22.05 7.43 32.54
N TYR A 47 22.99 6.67 33.10
CA TYR A 47 24.41 6.80 32.77
C TYR A 47 24.66 6.37 31.31
N ASP A 48 24.17 5.19 30.94
CA ASP A 48 24.20 4.65 29.58
C ASP A 48 22.82 4.07 29.22
N PRO A 49 21.94 4.86 28.58
CA PRO A 49 20.63 4.41 28.12
C PRO A 49 20.66 3.19 27.20
N LYS A 50 21.66 3.12 26.30
CA LYS A 50 21.76 2.03 25.34
C LYS A 50 22.08 0.72 26.04
N GLN A 51 23.08 0.74 26.91
CA GLN A 51 23.44 -0.43 27.71
C GLN A 51 22.26 -0.92 28.56
N TYR A 52 21.50 0.01 29.16
CA TYR A 52 20.31 -0.32 29.93
C TYR A 52 19.27 -1.05 29.07
N LEU A 53 18.94 -0.51 27.88
CA LEU A 53 17.97 -1.13 26.97
C LEU A 53 18.46 -2.49 26.44
N ASP A 54 19.74 -2.62 26.11
CA ASP A 54 20.33 -3.89 25.67
C ASP A 54 20.20 -4.97 26.77
N ARG A 55 20.47 -4.60 28.03
CA ARG A 55 20.30 -5.52 29.18
C ARG A 55 18.84 -5.83 29.44
N LEU A 56 17.95 -4.84 29.30
CA LEU A 56 16.51 -5.04 29.44
C LEU A 56 16.01 -6.06 28.41
N ARG A 57 16.39 -5.90 27.15
CA ARG A 57 16.03 -6.83 26.06
C ARG A 57 16.53 -8.24 26.27
N LYS A 58 17.78 -8.40 26.68
CA LYS A 58 18.33 -9.70 27.05
C LYS A 58 17.53 -10.39 28.17
N SER A 59 16.88 -9.61 29.04
CA SER A 59 16.16 -10.13 30.20
C SER A 59 14.69 -10.49 29.90
N ILE A 60 14.03 -9.75 28.99
CA ILE A 60 12.59 -9.90 28.72
C ILE A 60 12.25 -10.45 27.32
N GLY A 61 13.22 -10.50 26.40
CA GLY A 61 13.02 -10.92 25.03
C GLY A 61 12.60 -9.80 24.06
N SER A 62 12.49 -10.15 22.78
CA SER A 62 12.10 -9.24 21.68
C SER A 62 10.60 -8.95 21.64
N ASP A 63 9.78 -9.87 22.13
CA ASP A 63 8.33 -9.85 21.92
C ASP A 63 7.59 -8.94 22.90
N VAL A 64 8.23 -8.60 24.03
CA VAL A 64 7.68 -7.68 25.02
C VAL A 64 7.79 -6.25 24.50
N TYR A 65 6.67 -5.54 24.42
CA TYR A 65 6.62 -4.17 23.95
C TYR A 65 7.37 -3.24 24.92
N VAL A 66 8.24 -2.35 24.45
CA VAL A 66 8.95 -1.37 25.28
C VAL A 66 8.86 -0.02 24.62
N VAL A 67 8.52 1.00 25.40
CA VAL A 67 8.57 2.41 25.01
C VAL A 67 9.29 3.22 26.06
N VAL A 68 9.88 4.33 25.64
CA VAL A 68 10.68 5.18 26.53
C VAL A 68 10.06 6.56 26.68
N GLU A 69 10.03 7.08 27.90
CA GLU A 69 9.81 8.49 28.10
C GLU A 69 11.08 9.24 27.70
N LYS A 70 11.04 9.84 26.51
CA LYS A 70 12.09 10.69 25.97
C LYS A 70 11.44 11.87 25.28
N ILE A 71 11.88 13.07 25.64
CA ILE A 71 11.45 14.31 24.99
C ILE A 71 12.37 14.56 23.80
N LEU A 72 11.79 15.03 22.69
CA LEU A 72 12.52 15.37 21.47
C LEU A 72 12.32 16.85 21.20
N GLU A 73 13.42 17.58 21.09
CA GLU A 73 13.38 18.98 20.62
C GLU A 73 13.22 19.05 19.10
N GLU A 74 12.95 20.25 18.58
CA GLU A 74 12.80 20.47 17.14
C GLU A 74 14.04 20.02 16.36
N GLY A 75 13.85 19.10 15.41
CA GLY A 75 14.93 18.52 14.60
C GLY A 75 15.73 17.41 15.28
N GLU A 76 15.41 17.05 16.54
CA GLU A 76 16.04 15.92 17.23
C GLU A 76 15.42 14.58 16.78
N GLU A 77 16.27 13.58 16.56
CA GLU A 77 15.85 12.21 16.27
C GLU A 77 16.08 11.30 17.48
N MET A 78 15.19 10.33 17.68
CA MET A 78 15.42 9.29 18.68
C MET A 78 16.58 8.37 18.23
N PRO A 79 17.49 7.95 19.15
CA PRO A 79 18.60 7.08 18.78
C PRO A 79 18.15 5.79 18.10
N SER A 80 18.55 5.58 16.85
CA SER A 80 18.13 4.45 16.02
C SER A 80 18.67 3.09 16.47
N ASN A 81 19.70 3.09 17.33
CA ASN A 81 20.30 1.89 17.90
C ASN A 81 19.72 1.50 19.27
N TRP A 82 18.62 2.14 19.69
CA TRP A 82 17.88 1.76 20.88
C TRP A 82 16.86 0.68 20.55
N GLU A 83 16.97 -0.45 21.24
CA GLU A 83 16.05 -1.58 21.10
C GLU A 83 14.70 -1.30 21.79
N THR A 84 13.90 -0.38 21.24
CA THR A 84 12.59 0.05 21.74
C THR A 84 11.60 0.13 20.58
N GLN A 85 10.29 0.11 20.85
CA GLN A 85 9.26 0.33 19.84
C GLN A 85 8.98 1.80 19.58
N GLY A 86 9.51 2.70 20.41
CA GLY A 86 9.30 4.14 20.27
C GLY A 86 9.41 4.90 21.58
N ASN A 87 8.86 6.10 21.58
CA ASN A 87 8.68 6.93 22.76
C ASN A 87 7.21 6.89 23.24
N THR A 88 6.91 7.69 24.27
CA THR A 88 5.59 7.79 24.89
C THR A 88 4.62 8.74 24.19
N GLY A 89 5.04 9.36 23.08
CA GLY A 89 4.13 10.06 22.17
C GLY A 89 3.99 11.57 22.34
N TYR A 90 4.87 12.22 23.13
CA TYR A 90 4.95 13.68 23.19
C TYR A 90 5.31 14.31 21.83
N ASP A 91 6.10 13.60 21.02
CA ASP A 91 6.42 14.00 19.65
C ASP A 91 5.16 14.05 18.77
N PHE A 92 4.31 13.03 18.85
CA PHE A 92 3.05 12.97 18.12
C PHE A 92 2.08 14.04 18.61
N LEU A 93 1.98 14.26 19.92
CA LEU A 93 1.21 15.36 20.51
C LEU A 93 1.63 16.68 19.88
N SER A 94 2.92 16.99 19.90
CA SER A 94 3.48 18.23 19.36
C SER A 94 3.21 18.37 17.86
N MET A 95 3.41 17.29 17.07
CA MET A 95 3.12 17.29 15.63
C MET A 95 1.66 17.61 15.34
N VAL A 96 0.71 16.97 16.05
CA VAL A 96 -0.72 17.19 15.82
C VAL A 96 -1.16 18.57 16.31
N ASN A 97 -0.64 19.02 17.46
CA ASN A 97 -0.91 20.37 17.96
C ASN A 97 -0.47 21.44 16.95
N ASN A 98 0.74 21.30 16.40
CA ASN A 98 1.26 22.18 15.36
C ASN A 98 0.52 22.05 14.01
N LEU A 99 -0.05 20.89 13.67
CA LEU A 99 -0.89 20.76 12.48
C LEU A 99 -2.17 21.62 12.58
N PHE A 100 -2.74 21.74 13.78
CA PHE A 100 -3.94 22.56 14.02
C PHE A 100 -3.64 24.03 14.32
N THR A 101 -2.37 24.41 14.46
CA THR A 101 -1.98 25.82 14.59
C THR A 101 -1.79 26.46 13.22
N ASN A 102 -2.48 27.57 12.98
CA ASN A 102 -2.40 28.31 11.73
C ASN A 102 -1.10 29.13 11.65
N GLN A 103 -0.07 28.51 11.07
CA GLN A 103 1.28 29.08 10.95
C GLN A 103 1.31 30.46 10.25
N ALA A 104 0.38 30.72 9.32
CA ALA A 104 0.31 32.00 8.60
C ALA A 104 0.07 33.20 9.53
N ASN A 105 -0.46 32.97 10.73
CA ASN A 105 -0.82 34.02 11.68
C ASN A 105 0.22 34.26 12.79
N ARG A 106 1.43 33.67 12.69
CA ARG A 106 2.52 33.85 13.67
C ARG A 106 2.81 35.32 13.99
N ASN A 107 3.04 36.13 12.96
CA ASN A 107 3.36 37.55 13.11
C ASN A 107 2.26 38.33 13.81
N LYS A 108 0.99 37.92 13.68
CA LYS A 108 -0.13 38.55 14.38
C LYS A 108 -0.11 38.23 15.88
N PHE A 109 0.21 37.00 16.24
CA PHE A 109 0.37 36.62 17.64
C PHE A 109 1.60 37.27 18.28
N ASP A 110 2.70 37.42 17.54
CA ASP A 110 3.87 38.18 18.00
C ASP A 110 3.49 39.64 18.30
N GLN A 111 2.75 40.30 17.41
CA GLN A 111 2.24 41.68 17.61
C GLN A 111 1.29 41.80 18.80
N ILE A 112 0.34 40.88 18.95
CA ILE A 112 -0.59 40.88 20.09
C ILE A 112 0.19 40.76 21.40
N TYR A 113 1.16 39.85 21.45
CA TYR A 113 1.95 39.62 22.65
C TYR A 113 2.88 40.79 22.98
N GLU A 114 3.48 41.43 21.97
CA GLU A 114 4.27 42.65 22.14
C GLU A 114 3.41 43.79 22.70
N ASN A 115 2.18 43.96 22.20
CA ASN A 115 1.25 44.98 22.70
C ASN A 115 0.85 44.75 24.17
N VAL A 116 0.64 43.50 24.56
CA VAL A 116 0.29 43.13 25.95
C VAL A 116 1.46 43.38 26.91
N THR A 117 2.67 42.98 26.51
CA THR A 117 3.85 42.99 27.39
C THR A 117 4.66 44.29 27.33
N GLY A 118 4.45 45.09 26.28
CA GLY A 118 5.25 46.28 25.97
C GLY A 118 6.69 45.96 25.56
N LYS A 119 6.99 44.71 25.20
CA LYS A 119 8.35 44.23 24.88
C LYS A 119 8.32 43.23 23.74
N ASN A 120 9.30 43.32 22.84
CA ASN A 120 9.59 42.27 21.89
C ASN A 120 10.45 41.19 22.58
N LEU A 121 9.82 40.09 22.98
CA LEU A 121 10.47 38.98 23.70
C LEU A 121 10.87 37.86 22.74
N ASP A 122 12.11 37.38 22.85
CA ASP A 122 12.63 36.23 22.12
C ASP A 122 12.67 35.00 23.02
N ALA A 123 12.04 33.91 22.60
CA ALA A 123 11.98 32.66 23.35
C ALA A 123 13.38 32.03 23.55
N SER A 124 14.27 32.12 22.56
CA SER A 124 15.62 31.55 22.62
C SER A 124 16.48 32.27 23.66
N ILE A 125 16.37 33.61 23.73
CA ILE A 125 17.05 34.41 24.75
C ILE A 125 16.52 34.05 26.14
N LEU A 126 15.20 33.91 26.30
CA LEU A 126 14.60 33.50 27.57
C LEU A 126 15.04 32.09 27.98
N ILE A 127 15.18 31.15 27.05
CA ILE A 127 15.72 29.80 27.32
C ILE A 127 17.13 29.89 27.88
N GLU A 128 18.03 30.67 27.25
CA GLU A 128 19.39 30.84 27.77
C GLU A 128 19.38 31.46 29.18
N GLU A 129 18.63 32.55 29.37
CA GLU A 129 18.54 33.27 30.65
C GLU A 129 18.00 32.37 31.77
N LYS A 130 16.93 31.61 31.50
CA LYS A 130 16.30 30.75 32.51
C LYS A 130 17.13 29.51 32.80
N LYS A 131 17.76 28.88 31.81
CA LYS A 131 18.74 27.79 32.05
C LYS A 131 19.91 28.31 32.89
N ARG A 132 20.45 29.50 32.57
CA ARG A 132 21.50 30.12 33.37
C ARG A 132 21.09 30.28 34.83
N ASN A 133 19.92 30.88 35.08
CA ASN A 133 19.42 31.09 36.44
C ASN A 133 19.22 29.77 37.19
N ILE A 134 18.62 28.74 36.56
CA ILE A 134 18.47 27.42 37.20
C ILE A 134 19.82 26.80 37.56
N LEU A 135 20.79 26.87 36.64
CA LEU A 135 22.12 26.31 36.86
C LEU A 135 22.81 26.97 38.06
N PHE A 136 22.80 28.30 38.09
CA PHE A 136 23.52 29.07 39.11
C PHE A 136 22.75 29.24 40.42
N GLU A 137 21.44 29.10 40.48
CA GLU A 137 20.69 29.28 41.75
C GLU A 137 20.26 27.94 42.37
N HIS A 138 20.01 26.91 41.57
CA HIS A 138 19.42 25.65 42.05
C HIS A 138 20.25 24.39 41.77
N MET A 139 21.22 24.46 40.84
CA MET A 139 22.08 23.32 40.45
C MET A 139 23.59 23.60 40.61
N GLN A 140 23.97 24.54 41.49
CA GLN A 140 25.39 24.84 41.76
C GLN A 140 26.17 23.62 42.22
N GLY A 141 25.54 22.73 43.00
CA GLY A 141 26.14 21.49 43.48
C GLY A 141 26.52 20.55 42.33
N GLU A 142 25.63 20.35 41.36
CA GLU A 142 25.92 19.55 40.16
C GLU A 142 27.06 20.17 39.32
N LEU A 143 27.07 21.50 39.15
CA LEU A 143 28.15 22.20 38.46
C LEU A 143 29.50 22.05 39.19
N ASN A 144 29.52 22.16 40.52
CA ASN A 144 30.72 21.94 41.32
C ASN A 144 31.23 20.51 41.17
N ASN A 145 30.35 19.52 41.20
CA ASN A 145 30.72 18.12 41.02
C ASN A 145 31.34 17.85 39.64
N LEU A 146 30.82 18.47 38.57
CA LEU A 146 31.43 18.38 37.24
C LEU A 146 32.80 19.04 37.21
N PHE A 147 32.90 20.25 37.78
CA PHE A 147 34.16 20.97 37.86
C PHE A 147 35.23 20.18 38.62
N GLU A 148 34.91 19.63 39.79
CA GLU A 148 35.82 18.78 40.56
C GLU A 148 36.19 17.50 39.79
N LEU A 149 35.22 16.86 39.12
CA LEU A 149 35.46 15.70 38.27
C LEU A 149 36.43 15.99 37.13
N PHE A 150 36.33 17.17 36.50
CA PHE A 150 37.22 17.59 35.42
C PHE A 150 38.69 17.60 35.86
N PHE A 151 38.97 18.15 37.05
CA PHE A 151 40.32 18.17 37.63
C PHE A 151 40.75 16.80 38.16
N ALA A 152 39.85 16.04 38.78
CA ALA A 152 40.14 14.70 39.28
C ALA A 152 40.52 13.71 38.15
N LEU A 153 40.01 13.93 36.93
CA LEU A 153 40.37 13.15 35.75
C LEU A 153 41.66 13.64 35.06
N GLU A 154 42.27 14.73 35.55
CA GLU A 154 43.50 15.32 34.99
C GLU A 154 43.35 15.75 33.53
N LEU A 155 42.19 16.30 33.16
CA LEU A 155 41.87 16.74 31.78
C LEU A 155 42.53 18.07 31.38
N ILE A 156 43.31 18.69 32.27
CA ILE A 156 44.08 19.90 32.01
C ILE A 156 45.49 19.76 32.60
N SER A 157 46.50 20.10 31.80
CA SER A 157 47.90 20.05 32.23
C SER A 157 48.34 21.30 33.00
N LYS A 158 49.43 21.18 33.75
CA LYS A 158 50.04 22.32 34.48
C LYS A 158 50.48 23.47 33.56
N ASN A 159 50.79 23.19 32.30
CA ASN A 159 51.17 24.24 31.34
C ASN A 159 49.94 25.01 30.84
N GLU A 160 48.82 24.31 30.61
CA GLU A 160 47.57 24.92 30.15
C GLU A 160 46.90 25.75 31.24
N MET A 161 47.10 25.40 32.51
CA MET A 161 46.67 26.23 33.65
C MET A 161 47.34 27.61 33.70
N LYS A 162 48.37 27.88 32.88
CA LYS A 162 48.94 29.23 32.71
C LYS A 162 48.13 30.11 31.76
N SER A 163 47.36 29.50 30.85
CA SER A 163 46.56 30.18 29.82
C SER A 163 45.06 30.18 30.10
N VAL A 164 44.57 29.25 30.92
CA VAL A 164 43.16 29.16 31.32
C VAL A 164 43.06 28.95 32.83
N THR A 165 42.33 29.82 33.51
CA THR A 165 42.13 29.78 34.95
C THR A 165 41.07 28.74 35.35
N ALA A 166 41.10 28.30 36.60
CA ALA A 166 40.07 27.39 37.14
C ALA A 166 38.66 28.00 37.08
N VAL A 167 38.55 29.33 37.26
CA VAL A 167 37.27 30.05 37.14
C VAL A 167 36.75 30.00 35.70
N GLU A 168 37.62 30.24 34.71
CA GLU A 168 37.25 30.13 33.29
C GLU A 168 36.80 28.71 32.93
N ILE A 169 37.46 27.66 33.45
CA ILE A 169 37.02 26.26 33.25
C ILE A 169 35.61 26.02 33.79
N LYS A 170 35.34 26.42 35.03
CA LYS A 170 34.02 26.23 35.65
C LYS A 170 32.92 26.95 34.87
N LEU A 171 33.17 28.21 34.49
CA LEU A 171 32.22 29.00 33.70
C LEU A 171 32.05 28.48 32.27
N GLY A 172 33.12 27.97 31.66
CA GLY A 172 33.05 27.30 30.36
C GLY A 172 32.19 26.03 30.41
N ILE A 173 32.35 25.18 31.43
CA ILE A 173 31.50 23.99 31.63
C ILE A 173 30.04 24.41 31.80
N ALA A 174 29.79 25.45 32.60
CA ALA A 174 28.44 25.99 32.80
C ALA A 174 27.83 26.48 31.47
N GLU A 175 28.63 27.15 30.65
CA GLU A 175 28.15 27.65 29.36
C GLU A 175 27.82 26.52 28.38
N ILE A 176 28.60 25.44 28.34
CA ILE A 176 28.25 24.25 27.54
C ILE A 176 26.88 23.68 27.97
N LEU A 177 26.61 23.59 29.28
CA LEU A 177 25.32 23.10 29.79
C LEU A 177 24.15 24.00 29.36
N ILE A 178 24.35 25.32 29.46
CA ILE A 178 23.34 26.33 29.12
C ILE A 178 23.03 26.32 27.62
N GLN A 179 24.07 26.25 26.79
CA GLN A 179 23.96 26.30 25.33
C GLN A 179 23.53 24.96 24.69
N MET A 180 23.42 23.88 25.48
CA MET A 180 22.95 22.59 24.97
C MET A 180 21.52 22.72 24.37
N PRO A 181 21.32 22.45 23.06
CA PRO A 181 20.04 22.70 22.38
C PRO A 181 19.02 21.59 22.59
N VAL A 182 19.45 20.41 23.01
CA VAL A 182 18.61 19.23 23.26
C VAL A 182 18.70 18.78 24.72
N TYR A 183 17.90 17.78 25.10
CA TYR A 183 18.00 17.18 26.44
C TYR A 183 19.41 16.63 26.72
N ARG A 184 19.97 15.85 25.79
CA ARG A 184 21.37 15.38 25.84
C ARG A 184 21.77 14.70 24.53
N TYR A 185 23.07 14.56 24.30
CA TYR A 185 23.61 13.67 23.27
C TYR A 185 23.85 12.26 23.81
N TYR A 186 24.03 11.28 22.91
CA TYR A 186 24.10 9.84 23.25
C TYR A 186 25.41 9.14 22.88
N ASN A 187 26.29 9.80 22.11
CA ASN A 187 27.63 9.30 21.83
C ASN A 187 28.61 9.93 22.81
N TYR A 188 29.25 9.09 23.63
CA TYR A 188 30.12 9.54 24.71
C TYR A 188 31.58 9.11 24.55
N HIS A 189 31.87 8.20 23.62
CA HIS A 189 33.19 7.63 23.43
C HIS A 189 34.01 8.52 22.48
N PHE A 190 35.14 9.03 22.96
CA PHE A 190 36.05 9.82 22.14
C PHE A 190 37.06 8.94 21.36
N PRO A 191 37.40 9.31 20.12
CA PRO A 191 36.90 10.46 19.37
C PRO A 191 35.42 10.30 18.98
N LEU A 192 34.64 11.38 19.08
CA LEU A 192 33.23 11.37 18.70
C LEU A 192 33.07 11.17 17.19
N PRO A 193 31.94 10.60 16.74
CA PRO A 193 31.56 10.65 15.33
C PRO A 193 31.55 12.09 14.79
N GLU A 194 31.89 12.27 13.52
CA GLU A 194 32.04 13.60 12.90
C GLU A 194 30.79 14.47 13.09
N SER A 195 29.60 13.91 12.90
CA SER A 195 28.33 14.63 13.10
C SER A 195 28.12 15.15 14.53
N ASP A 196 28.60 14.43 15.54
CA ASP A 196 28.46 14.86 16.94
C ASP A 196 29.60 15.79 17.35
N SER A 197 30.78 15.63 16.75
CA SER A 197 31.88 16.58 16.85
C SER A 197 31.47 17.96 16.34
N ASP A 198 30.75 18.04 15.21
CA ASP A 198 30.26 19.29 14.64
C ASP A 198 29.24 19.98 15.56
N LYS A 199 28.27 19.22 16.09
CA LYS A 199 27.30 19.71 17.09
C LYS A 199 27.98 20.25 18.35
N LEU A 200 29.03 19.56 18.84
CA LEU A 200 29.80 20.04 19.98
C LEU A 200 30.61 21.29 19.63
N ALA A 201 31.12 21.39 18.40
CA ALA A 201 31.82 22.58 17.91
C ALA A 201 30.90 23.81 17.89
N GLU A 202 29.65 23.67 17.48
CA GLU A 202 28.64 24.74 17.54
C GLU A 202 28.44 25.25 18.97
N ILE A 203 28.30 24.34 19.95
CA ILE A 203 28.17 24.72 21.36
C ILE A 203 29.43 25.46 21.84
N ILE A 204 30.63 24.96 21.51
CA ILE A 204 31.90 25.62 21.88
C ILE A 204 32.04 27.00 21.20
N ASN A 205 31.52 27.16 19.99
CA ASN A 205 31.49 28.46 19.31
C ASN A 205 30.61 29.46 20.08
N GLU A 206 29.47 29.05 20.64
CA GLU A 206 28.67 29.92 21.51
C GLU A 206 29.44 30.33 22.78
N VAL A 207 30.21 29.43 23.39
CA VAL A 207 31.12 29.77 24.50
C VAL A 207 32.13 30.84 24.07
N SER A 208 32.67 30.73 22.85
CA SER A 208 33.68 31.67 22.33
C SER A 208 33.15 33.09 22.07
N LYS A 209 31.83 33.26 21.91
CA LYS A 209 31.21 34.59 21.75
C LYS A 209 31.31 35.43 23.03
N LYS A 210 31.49 34.79 24.19
CA LYS A 210 31.70 35.47 25.48
C LYS A 210 33.17 35.86 25.62
N THR A 211 33.42 37.16 25.69
CA THR A 211 34.79 37.71 25.61
C THR A 211 35.68 37.18 26.74
N GLU A 212 35.10 37.04 27.93
CA GLU A 212 35.71 36.50 29.14
C GLU A 212 35.95 34.97 29.10
N LEU A 213 35.38 34.24 28.13
CA LEU A 213 35.54 32.78 27.98
C LEU A 213 36.32 32.36 26.72
N LYS A 214 36.92 33.31 25.98
CA LYS A 214 37.64 33.00 24.73
C LYS A 214 38.80 32.01 24.90
N ASN A 215 39.55 32.13 26.00
CA ASN A 215 40.69 31.26 26.27
C ASN A 215 40.21 29.82 26.58
N VAL A 216 39.19 29.67 27.42
CA VAL A 216 38.62 28.35 27.73
C VAL A 216 37.92 27.73 26.52
N ALA A 217 37.23 28.51 25.69
CA ALA A 217 36.63 28.00 24.45
C ALA A 217 37.68 27.44 23.48
N SER A 218 38.80 28.14 23.33
CA SER A 218 39.94 27.68 22.52
C SER A 218 40.55 26.40 23.09
N PHE A 219 40.67 26.30 24.41
CA PHE A 219 41.12 25.09 25.09
C PHE A 219 40.13 23.92 24.92
N PHE A 220 38.83 24.13 25.09
CA PHE A 220 37.82 23.09 24.89
C PHE A 220 37.75 22.61 23.45
N LYS A 221 37.86 23.52 22.48
CA LYS A 221 37.97 23.16 21.06
C LYS A 221 39.13 22.19 20.86
N ARG A 222 40.30 22.52 21.40
CA ARG A 222 41.48 21.66 21.31
C ARG A 222 41.26 20.32 22.01
N LEU A 223 40.80 20.34 23.27
CA LEU A 223 40.59 19.14 24.10
C LEU A 223 39.56 18.17 23.50
N PHE A 224 38.38 18.68 23.12
CA PHE A 224 37.27 17.84 22.68
C PHE A 224 37.34 17.48 21.18
N LEU A 225 37.86 18.35 20.32
CA LEU A 225 37.73 18.19 18.85
C LEU A 225 39.05 17.91 18.13
N GLU A 226 40.17 18.42 18.63
CA GLU A 226 41.47 18.33 17.95
C GLU A 226 42.34 17.20 18.54
N GLU A 227 42.66 17.28 19.84
CA GLU A 227 43.52 16.31 20.53
C GLU A 227 42.84 14.97 20.75
N SER A 228 41.52 14.94 20.88
CA SER A 228 40.76 13.69 21.08
C SER A 228 40.95 12.65 19.97
N LYS A 229 41.42 13.07 18.78
CA LYS A 229 41.70 12.19 17.62
C LYS A 229 43.04 11.44 17.73
N SER A 230 43.96 11.91 18.57
CA SER A 230 45.32 11.38 18.68
C SER A 230 45.74 11.04 20.11
N GLN A 231 44.80 11.13 21.07
CA GLN A 231 45.02 10.78 22.48
C GLN A 231 45.21 9.27 22.70
N SER A 232 45.87 8.93 23.81
CA SER A 232 45.94 7.55 24.28
C SER A 232 44.55 7.02 24.69
N ILE A 233 44.39 5.69 24.73
CA ILE A 233 43.15 5.04 25.18
C ILE A 233 42.74 5.52 26.58
N ALA A 234 43.69 5.56 27.53
CA ALA A 234 43.42 5.99 28.90
C ALA A 234 42.98 7.46 29.01
N GLN A 235 43.51 8.35 28.16
CA GLN A 235 43.06 9.76 28.11
C GLN A 235 41.67 9.88 27.49
N SER A 236 41.41 9.11 26.43
CA SER A 236 40.11 9.07 25.76
C SER A 236 39.01 8.56 26.70
N GLU A 237 39.30 7.55 27.54
CA GLU A 237 38.38 7.04 28.57
C GLU A 237 38.06 8.10 29.63
N LYS A 238 39.08 8.84 30.11
CA LYS A 238 38.89 9.95 31.05
C LYS A 238 37.99 11.04 30.45
N LEU A 239 38.25 11.45 29.21
CA LEU A 239 37.45 12.47 28.52
C LEU A 239 36.01 12.00 28.30
N SER A 240 35.85 10.74 27.86
CA SER A 240 34.54 10.10 27.67
C SER A 240 33.72 10.06 28.95
N ARG A 241 34.35 9.70 30.08
CA ARG A 241 33.70 9.68 31.40
C ARG A 241 33.23 11.07 31.84
N PHE A 242 34.04 12.10 31.64
CA PHE A 242 33.64 13.48 31.95
C PHE A 242 32.44 13.90 31.08
N TYR A 243 32.54 13.70 29.77
CA TYR A 243 31.50 14.09 28.82
C TYR A 243 30.19 13.34 29.05
N GLN A 244 30.24 12.04 29.36
CA GLN A 244 29.05 11.26 29.72
C GLN A 244 28.35 11.83 30.96
N ARG A 245 29.11 12.23 31.98
CA ARG A 245 28.54 12.85 33.18
C ARG A 245 27.98 14.24 32.91
N LEU A 246 28.63 15.02 32.04
CA LEU A 246 28.12 16.31 31.56
C LEU A 246 26.74 16.14 30.91
N MET A 247 26.58 15.14 30.05
CA MET A 247 25.31 14.83 29.37
C MET A 247 24.19 14.35 30.31
N GLN A 248 24.50 13.80 31.49
CA GLN A 248 23.46 13.49 32.48
C GLN A 248 22.85 14.74 33.15
N PHE A 249 23.54 15.89 33.11
CA PHE A 249 23.08 17.12 33.76
C PHE A 249 22.45 18.13 32.80
N THR A 250 22.63 17.98 31.48
CA THR A 250 21.96 18.83 30.50
C THR A 250 20.44 18.62 30.50
N GLY A 251 19.97 17.38 30.65
CA GLY A 251 18.54 17.05 30.65
C GLY A 251 17.77 17.70 31.80
N PRO A 252 18.18 17.52 33.06
CA PRO A 252 17.60 18.25 34.19
C PRO A 252 17.58 19.76 34.02
N LEU A 253 18.65 20.34 33.45
CA LEU A 253 18.72 21.77 33.21
C LEU A 253 17.74 22.22 32.12
N MET A 254 17.56 21.40 31.07
CA MET A 254 16.56 21.64 30.02
C MET A 254 15.15 21.62 30.61
N ALA A 255 14.77 20.56 31.33
CA ALA A 255 13.46 20.41 31.93
C ALA A 255 13.13 21.57 32.90
N LYS A 256 14.04 21.86 33.85
CA LYS A 256 13.80 22.90 34.86
C LYS A 256 13.91 24.33 34.30
N GLY A 257 14.80 24.54 33.34
CA GLY A 257 15.01 25.84 32.70
C GLY A 257 13.92 26.19 31.69
N VAL A 258 13.43 25.22 30.93
CA VAL A 258 12.48 25.45 29.82
C VAL A 258 11.07 25.07 30.23
N GLU A 259 10.81 23.78 30.49
CA GLU A 259 9.44 23.29 30.75
C GLU A 259 8.82 23.86 32.02
N ASP A 260 9.63 24.00 33.07
CA ASP A 260 9.17 24.47 34.37
C ASP A 260 9.53 25.93 34.65
N THR A 261 9.94 26.69 33.62
CA THR A 261 10.17 28.15 33.78
C THR A 261 9.80 28.96 32.52
N VAL A 262 10.41 28.69 31.36
CA VAL A 262 10.12 29.44 30.12
C VAL A 262 8.65 29.25 29.70
N MET A 263 8.11 28.03 29.77
CA MET A 263 6.71 27.72 29.43
C MET A 263 5.66 28.43 30.31
N PHE A 264 6.08 29.04 31.43
CA PHE A 264 5.22 29.84 32.32
C PHE A 264 5.52 31.35 32.23
N THR A 265 6.50 31.75 31.42
CA THR A 265 6.90 33.17 31.26
C THR A 265 6.76 33.69 29.84
N TYR A 266 6.90 32.84 28.81
CA TYR A 266 6.66 33.20 27.42
C TYR A 266 5.22 32.84 27.00
N ASN A 267 4.29 33.77 27.23
CA ASN A 267 2.85 33.52 27.14
C ASN A 267 2.22 33.95 25.80
N ARG A 268 3.00 34.04 24.71
CA ARG A 268 2.51 34.44 23.37
C ARG A 268 1.26 33.64 22.97
N PHE A 269 1.38 32.32 23.07
CA PHE A 269 0.29 31.38 22.87
C PHE A 269 0.53 30.12 23.70
N VAL A 270 -0.23 29.95 24.78
CA VAL A 270 0.02 28.90 25.78
C VAL A 270 -0.30 27.49 25.29
N GLY A 271 -0.94 27.37 24.12
CA GLY A 271 -1.21 26.08 23.47
C GLY A 271 0.05 25.32 23.06
N HIS A 272 1.19 26.02 22.87
CA HIS A 272 2.49 25.43 22.54
C HIS A 272 3.44 25.32 23.75
N SER A 273 3.05 25.82 24.90
CA SER A 273 3.82 25.69 26.15
C SER A 273 3.60 24.29 26.75
N GLU A 274 4.03 23.24 26.07
CA GLU A 274 3.71 21.86 26.42
C GLU A 274 4.93 20.95 26.37
N VAL A 275 4.93 19.88 27.18
CA VAL A 275 5.99 18.86 27.20
C VAL A 275 6.12 18.23 25.80
N GLY A 276 7.33 18.30 25.23
CA GLY A 276 7.64 17.86 23.86
C GLY A 276 7.18 18.78 22.74
N ASP A 277 6.56 19.92 23.06
CA ASP A 277 6.39 21.05 22.16
C ASP A 277 7.34 22.19 22.59
N SER A 278 7.31 23.32 21.90
CA SER A 278 8.20 24.45 22.19
C SER A 278 7.43 25.74 22.40
N PRO A 279 7.78 26.58 23.38
CA PRO A 279 7.23 27.94 23.51
C PRO A 279 7.37 28.78 22.22
N ASN A 280 8.38 28.48 21.39
CA ASN A 280 8.62 29.19 20.14
C ASN A 280 7.84 28.60 18.94
N ALA A 281 7.28 27.40 19.07
CA ALA A 281 6.49 26.74 18.03
C ALA A 281 5.26 27.58 17.66
N PHE A 282 4.89 27.52 16.38
CA PHE A 282 3.70 28.18 15.85
C PHE A 282 3.22 27.52 14.56
N GLY A 283 2.98 26.22 14.63
CA GLY A 283 2.38 25.44 13.55
C GLY A 283 3.35 24.96 12.47
N ILE A 284 2.91 23.95 11.74
CA ILE A 284 3.62 23.32 10.62
C ILE A 284 2.70 23.16 9.41
N SER A 285 3.29 23.05 8.22
CA SER A 285 2.51 22.81 7.00
C SER A 285 1.97 21.38 6.91
N ILE A 286 0.87 21.19 6.18
CA ILE A 286 0.33 19.85 5.82
C ILE A 286 1.41 18.96 5.21
N ARG A 287 2.24 19.53 4.33
CA ARG A 287 3.35 18.83 3.69
C ARG A 287 4.35 18.33 4.73
N GLU A 288 4.76 19.19 5.65
CA GLU A 288 5.71 18.82 6.70
C GLU A 288 5.17 17.71 7.60
N PHE A 289 3.90 17.81 8.02
CA PHE A 289 3.25 16.76 8.80
C PHE A 289 3.26 15.40 8.06
N HIS A 290 2.95 15.38 6.77
CA HIS A 290 3.05 14.15 5.97
C HIS A 290 4.47 13.56 5.95
N HIS A 291 5.51 14.40 5.84
CA HIS A 291 6.90 13.93 5.87
C HIS A 291 7.23 13.30 7.23
N LYS A 292 6.82 13.94 8.34
CA LYS A 292 6.99 13.38 9.69
C LYS A 292 6.24 12.05 9.88
N MET A 293 5.06 11.89 9.29
CA MET A 293 4.32 10.61 9.35
C MET A 293 4.97 9.50 8.51
N ILE A 294 5.52 9.83 7.34
CA ILE A 294 6.28 8.88 6.52
C ILE A 294 7.54 8.42 7.27
N ASP A 295 8.28 9.37 7.86
CA ASP A 295 9.47 9.05 8.64
C ASP A 295 9.13 8.18 9.86
N ARG A 296 8.08 8.55 10.61
CA ARG A 296 7.56 7.77 11.73
C ARG A 296 7.16 6.35 11.31
N GLN A 297 6.49 6.16 10.18
CA GLN A 297 6.17 4.84 9.66
C GLN A 297 7.42 4.01 9.38
N LYS A 298 8.47 4.63 8.83
CA LYS A 298 9.70 3.95 8.46
C LYS A 298 10.52 3.54 9.69
N ASN A 299 10.70 4.47 10.63
CA ASN A 299 11.66 4.31 11.72
C ASN A 299 11.00 3.86 13.03
N TRP A 300 9.78 4.32 13.31
CA TRP A 300 9.10 4.12 14.60
C TRP A 300 7.60 3.78 14.43
N PRO A 301 7.25 2.75 13.62
CA PRO A 301 5.84 2.45 13.26
C PRO A 301 4.96 2.07 14.45
N LEU A 302 5.57 1.70 15.58
CA LEU A 302 4.91 1.23 16.79
C LEU A 302 5.09 2.20 17.98
N SER A 303 5.61 3.41 17.77
CA SER A 303 5.70 4.43 18.83
C SER A 303 4.31 4.88 19.28
N LEU A 304 4.17 5.33 20.54
CA LEU A 304 2.86 5.77 21.05
C LEU A 304 2.43 7.09 20.39
N ASN A 305 1.17 7.18 20.00
CA ASN A 305 0.52 8.42 19.56
C ASN A 305 -0.18 9.02 20.78
N GLY A 306 0.59 9.74 21.58
CA GLY A 306 0.12 10.44 22.78
C GLY A 306 -0.54 11.77 22.43
N SER A 307 -1.48 12.20 23.26
CA SER A 307 -2.13 13.52 23.12
C SER A 307 -2.47 14.19 24.43
N SER A 308 -2.54 13.44 25.55
CA SER A 308 -2.59 13.91 26.93
C SER A 308 -1.88 12.88 27.80
N THR A 309 -1.22 13.31 28.88
CA THR A 309 -0.58 12.40 29.85
C THR A 309 -0.76 12.93 31.27
N HIS A 310 -0.22 12.20 32.25
CA HIS A 310 -0.16 12.64 33.64
C HIS A 310 0.80 13.81 33.89
N ASP A 311 1.63 14.18 32.90
CA ASP A 311 2.64 15.24 33.02
C ASP A 311 2.46 16.37 32.00
N THR A 312 1.53 16.24 31.04
CA THR A 312 1.18 17.35 30.15
C THR A 312 0.67 18.54 30.97
N LYS A 313 1.15 19.74 30.63
CA LYS A 313 0.81 21.01 31.27
C LYS A 313 -0.66 21.39 31.06
N ARG A 314 -1.28 20.93 29.98
CA ARG A 314 -2.72 21.09 29.69
C ARG A 314 -3.35 19.81 29.12
N GLY A 315 -4.67 19.71 29.22
CA GLY A 315 -5.46 18.67 28.57
C GLY A 315 -5.52 18.82 27.05
N GLU A 316 -5.90 17.75 26.37
CA GLU A 316 -5.89 17.70 24.90
C GLU A 316 -6.96 18.59 24.27
N ASP A 317 -8.12 18.71 24.90
CA ASP A 317 -9.23 19.51 24.38
C ASP A 317 -9.09 20.98 24.75
N PHE A 318 -8.36 21.27 25.84
CA PHE A 318 -7.87 22.61 26.14
C PHE A 318 -7.03 23.14 24.97
N ARG A 319 -6.02 22.37 24.53
CA ARG A 319 -5.16 22.76 23.40
C ARG A 319 -5.94 22.87 22.09
N ALA A 320 -6.73 21.84 21.76
CA ALA A 320 -7.53 21.82 20.53
C ALA A 320 -8.49 23.02 20.43
N ARG A 321 -9.08 23.46 21.56
CA ARG A 321 -9.90 24.67 21.65
C ARG A 321 -9.09 25.94 21.42
N LEU A 322 -7.92 26.09 22.06
CA LEU A 322 -7.11 27.29 21.90
C LEU A 322 -6.53 27.43 20.48
N ASN A 323 -6.26 26.32 19.79
CA ASN A 323 -5.77 26.37 18.39
C ASN A 323 -6.72 27.14 17.46
N ILE A 324 -8.02 27.19 17.77
CA ILE A 324 -8.99 28.00 17.03
C ILE A 324 -8.65 29.49 17.04
N LEU A 325 -8.04 30.01 18.11
CA LEU A 325 -7.64 31.42 18.17
C LEU A 325 -6.64 31.77 17.07
N THR A 326 -5.84 30.80 16.63
CA THR A 326 -4.86 30.97 15.56
C THR A 326 -5.51 31.10 14.18
N ASP A 327 -6.73 30.58 14.00
CA ASP A 327 -7.52 30.75 12.77
C ASP A 327 -8.23 32.09 12.66
N ILE A 328 -8.52 32.71 13.80
CA ILE A 328 -9.28 33.97 13.90
C ILE A 328 -8.49 35.05 14.67
N PRO A 329 -7.25 35.37 14.26
CA PRO A 329 -6.36 36.25 15.03
C PRO A 329 -6.93 37.66 15.27
N ILE A 330 -7.74 38.17 14.33
CA ILE A 330 -8.41 39.47 14.48
C ILE A 330 -9.45 39.42 15.60
N ALA A 331 -10.28 38.37 15.63
CA ALA A 331 -11.27 38.22 16.69
C ALA A 331 -10.61 37.97 18.05
N TRP A 332 -9.46 37.28 18.06
CA TRP A 332 -8.65 37.13 19.26
C TRP A 332 -8.12 38.48 19.76
N GLN A 333 -7.49 39.27 18.87
CA GLN A 333 -7.00 40.60 19.21
C GLN A 333 -8.11 41.50 19.77
N THR A 334 -9.27 41.56 19.10
CA THR A 334 -10.42 42.32 19.59
C THR A 334 -10.87 41.85 20.98
N ALA A 335 -10.92 40.53 21.22
CA ALA A 335 -11.30 40.02 22.53
C ALA A 335 -10.27 40.37 23.62
N VAL A 336 -8.98 40.40 23.30
CA VAL A 336 -7.92 40.85 24.24
C VAL A 336 -8.07 42.33 24.55
N ASP A 337 -8.26 43.18 23.53
CA ASP A 337 -8.42 44.62 23.71
C ASP A 337 -9.69 44.95 24.52
N ASP A 338 -10.81 44.30 24.19
CA ASP A 338 -12.07 44.45 24.91
C ASP A 338 -11.97 43.92 26.35
N PHE A 339 -11.27 42.80 26.55
CA PHE A 339 -11.02 42.26 27.89
C PHE A 339 -10.23 43.26 28.73
N VAL A 340 -9.09 43.76 28.25
CA VAL A 340 -8.26 44.76 28.95
C VAL A 340 -9.07 46.01 29.26
N LYS A 341 -9.85 46.51 28.29
CA LYS A 341 -10.73 47.66 28.50
C LYS A 341 -11.80 47.38 29.56
N SER A 342 -12.40 46.19 29.56
CA SER A 342 -13.44 45.83 30.53
C SER A 342 -12.89 45.75 31.96
N VAL A 343 -11.72 45.14 32.17
CA VAL A 343 -11.10 45.08 33.50
C VAL A 343 -10.65 46.45 33.98
N GLN A 344 -10.23 47.33 33.07
CA GLN A 344 -9.90 48.73 33.38
C GLN A 344 -11.14 49.59 33.72
N GLN A 345 -12.32 49.24 33.21
CA GLN A 345 -13.55 50.00 33.47
C GLN A 345 -14.33 49.47 34.68
N SER A 346 -14.08 48.22 35.10
CA SER A 346 -14.73 47.61 36.25
C SER A 346 -14.30 48.27 37.56
N LYS A 347 -15.27 48.71 38.35
CA LYS A 347 -15.03 49.26 39.69
C LYS A 347 -14.58 48.21 40.70
N VAL A 348 -14.79 46.92 40.40
CA VAL A 348 -14.45 45.80 41.27
C VAL A 348 -13.11 45.18 40.87
N ILE A 349 -12.86 45.02 39.57
CA ILE A 349 -11.67 44.34 39.05
C ILE A 349 -10.48 45.29 38.92
N HIS A 350 -10.67 46.54 38.48
CA HIS A 350 -9.56 47.50 38.24
C HIS A 350 -8.61 47.63 39.43
N PRO A 351 -9.07 47.80 40.69
CA PRO A 351 -8.17 47.94 41.83
C PRO A 351 -7.25 46.72 42.05
N ILE A 352 -7.72 45.53 41.69
CA ILE A 352 -6.94 44.29 41.77
C ILE A 352 -5.99 44.20 40.57
N PHE A 353 -6.51 44.48 39.37
CA PHE A 353 -5.77 44.43 38.11
C PHE A 353 -4.54 45.36 38.10
N ASP A 354 -4.61 46.54 38.72
CA ASP A 354 -3.46 47.44 38.89
C ASP A 354 -2.27 46.78 39.63
N SER A 355 -2.54 45.74 40.42
CA SER A 355 -1.53 44.97 41.16
C SER A 355 -1.09 43.69 40.44
N VAL A 356 -1.67 43.37 39.28
CA VAL A 356 -1.37 42.17 38.47
C VAL A 356 -0.57 42.57 37.23
N HIS A 357 0.52 41.84 36.96
CA HIS A 357 1.34 42.12 35.78
C HIS A 357 0.64 41.67 34.49
N ASN A 358 0.68 42.50 33.43
CA ASN A 358 0.02 42.23 32.15
C ASN A 358 0.29 40.84 31.57
N ASN A 359 1.54 40.38 31.62
CA ASN A 359 1.91 39.03 31.14
C ASN A 359 1.20 37.89 31.90
N ASP A 360 0.97 38.07 33.20
CA ASP A 360 0.32 37.07 34.05
C ASP A 360 -1.21 37.17 33.87
N ALA A 361 -1.75 38.38 33.67
CA ALA A 361 -3.15 38.57 33.28
C ALA A 361 -3.48 37.95 31.91
N TYR A 362 -2.55 38.04 30.94
CA TYR A 362 -2.72 37.43 29.61
C TYR A 362 -2.64 35.90 29.65
N LEU A 363 -1.77 35.34 30.51
CA LEU A 363 -1.77 33.92 30.84
C LEU A 363 -3.11 33.49 31.42
N VAL A 364 -3.62 34.23 32.42
CA VAL A 364 -4.91 33.96 33.06
C VAL A 364 -6.05 33.97 32.03
N PHE A 365 -6.08 34.95 31.13
CA PHE A 365 -7.15 35.06 30.13
C PHE A 365 -7.17 33.85 29.18
N GLN A 366 -6.01 33.45 28.64
CA GLN A 366 -5.90 32.24 27.82
C GLN A 366 -6.26 30.97 28.62
N THR A 367 -5.83 30.87 29.87
CA THR A 367 -6.12 29.73 30.74
C THR A 367 -7.61 29.59 31.01
N ILE A 368 -8.30 30.68 31.35
CA ILE A 368 -9.76 30.66 31.56
C ILE A 368 -10.47 30.20 30.29
N LEU A 369 -10.09 30.72 29.11
CA LEU A 369 -10.69 30.28 27.84
C LEU A 369 -10.49 28.77 27.58
N GLY A 370 -9.37 28.20 28.00
CA GLY A 370 -9.14 26.77 27.83
C GLY A 370 -9.84 25.89 28.88
N ILE A 371 -9.93 26.31 30.15
CA ILE A 371 -10.48 25.48 31.23
C ILE A 371 -12.00 25.57 31.39
N MET A 372 -12.64 26.67 30.96
CA MET A 372 -14.07 26.89 31.14
C MET A 372 -14.88 25.70 30.59
N PRO A 373 -15.94 25.26 31.31
CA PRO A 373 -16.75 24.13 30.86
C PRO A 373 -17.35 24.43 29.48
N MET A 374 -17.66 23.36 28.72
CA MET A 374 -18.35 23.52 27.45
C MET A 374 -19.69 24.26 27.66
N PRO A 375 -20.20 25.02 26.67
CA PRO A 375 -21.42 25.80 26.85
C PRO A 375 -22.59 24.98 27.40
N GLY A 376 -23.16 25.42 28.52
CA GLY A 376 -24.28 24.74 29.20
C GLY A 376 -23.88 23.63 30.17
N GLU A 377 -22.62 23.21 30.21
CA GLU A 377 -22.10 22.28 31.21
C GLU A 377 -21.61 23.03 32.47
N LYS A 378 -21.52 22.32 33.60
CA LYS A 378 -21.06 22.87 34.88
C LYS A 378 -19.80 22.16 35.38
N ASP A 379 -18.95 22.90 36.07
CA ASP A 379 -17.85 22.36 36.86
C ASP A 379 -17.92 22.96 38.27
N ASP A 380 -18.19 22.10 39.25
CA ASP A 380 -18.44 22.50 40.63
C ASP A 380 -17.16 22.92 41.39
N ASP A 381 -15.96 22.73 40.81
CA ASP A 381 -14.66 23.00 41.44
C ASP A 381 -13.77 23.98 40.61
N LEU A 382 -14.34 24.65 39.61
CA LEU A 382 -13.59 25.50 38.65
C LEU A 382 -12.74 26.58 39.34
N GLN A 383 -13.30 27.28 40.33
CA GLN A 383 -12.61 28.36 41.03
C GLN A 383 -11.34 27.86 41.72
N ASN A 384 -11.47 26.79 42.52
CA ASN A 384 -10.36 26.19 43.25
C ASN A 384 -9.27 25.64 42.32
N ARG A 385 -9.67 24.98 41.21
CA ARG A 385 -8.72 24.50 40.19
C ARG A 385 -7.86 25.63 39.62
N LEU A 386 -8.48 26.78 39.33
CA LEU A 386 -7.78 27.95 38.81
C LEU A 386 -6.88 28.60 39.85
N GLU A 387 -7.33 28.74 41.10
CA GLU A 387 -6.51 29.30 42.18
C GLU A 387 -5.24 28.47 42.43
N LEU A 388 -5.36 27.14 42.46
CA LEU A 388 -4.24 26.21 42.59
C LEU A 388 -3.29 26.29 41.38
N TYR A 389 -3.86 26.40 40.17
CA TYR A 389 -3.06 26.61 38.97
C TYR A 389 -2.27 27.90 39.01
N VAL A 390 -2.88 29.01 39.40
CA VAL A 390 -2.20 30.32 39.49
C VAL A 390 -1.01 30.24 40.44
N GLU A 391 -1.20 29.66 41.62
CA GLU A 391 -0.11 29.45 42.58
C GLU A 391 1.05 28.68 41.95
N LYS A 392 0.76 27.54 41.34
CA LYS A 392 1.77 26.71 40.68
C LYS A 392 2.45 27.44 39.53
N ALA A 393 1.68 28.07 38.64
CA ALA A 393 2.20 28.77 37.47
C ALA A 393 3.13 29.94 37.85
N LEU A 394 2.76 30.73 38.87
CA LEU A 394 3.59 31.83 39.34
C LEU A 394 4.89 31.36 39.97
N ARG A 395 4.85 30.27 40.75
CA ARG A 395 6.04 29.67 41.37
C ARG A 395 6.93 28.97 40.36
N GLU A 396 6.38 28.32 39.33
CA GLU A 396 7.18 27.77 38.25
C GLU A 396 7.83 28.86 37.40
N ALA A 397 7.13 29.97 37.14
CA ALA A 397 7.70 31.11 36.39
C ALA A 397 8.96 31.72 37.04
N LYS A 398 9.12 31.58 38.37
CA LYS A 398 10.27 32.08 39.16
C LYS A 398 10.60 33.54 38.80
N LYS A 399 9.57 34.38 38.78
CA LYS A 399 9.68 35.80 38.37
C LYS A 399 9.07 36.77 39.36
N ARG A 400 7.87 36.47 39.88
CA ARG A 400 7.16 37.29 40.88
C ARG A 400 6.75 36.49 42.12
N SER A 401 6.88 35.18 42.07
CA SER A 401 6.85 34.24 43.20
C SER A 401 7.82 33.09 42.88
N ASP A 402 8.17 32.31 43.90
CA ASP A 402 9.04 31.14 43.84
C ASP A 402 8.55 30.07 44.83
N TRP A 403 8.95 28.81 44.65
CA TRP A 403 8.73 27.75 45.63
C TRP A 403 9.58 27.90 46.88
N ALA A 404 10.80 28.44 46.77
CA ALA A 404 11.70 28.63 47.89
C ALA A 404 11.33 29.86 48.74
N GLU A 405 10.94 30.95 48.09
CA GLU A 405 10.53 32.21 48.73
C GLU A 405 9.20 32.71 48.12
N PRO A 406 8.05 32.12 48.50
CA PRO A 406 6.76 32.49 47.94
C PRO A 406 6.38 33.94 48.23
N ASN A 407 5.91 34.66 47.20
CA ASN A 407 5.29 35.96 47.34
C ASN A 407 3.75 35.80 47.43
N GLU A 408 3.30 35.31 48.58
CA GLU A 408 1.88 34.99 48.83
C GLU A 408 0.95 36.18 48.60
N LYS A 409 1.44 37.41 48.82
CA LYS A 409 0.67 38.64 48.56
C LYS A 409 0.38 38.81 47.06
N TYR A 410 1.39 38.65 46.21
CA TYR A 410 1.19 38.73 44.77
C TYR A 410 0.37 37.54 44.24
N GLU A 411 0.61 36.34 44.77
CA GLU A 411 -0.22 35.17 44.47
C GLU A 411 -1.70 35.43 44.78
N GLN A 412 -1.99 36.04 45.93
CA GLN A 412 -3.36 36.38 46.31
C GLN A 412 -3.98 37.42 45.37
N PHE A 413 -3.23 38.44 44.92
CA PHE A 413 -3.75 39.40 43.93
C PHE A 413 -4.18 38.73 42.63
N VAL A 414 -3.40 37.78 42.12
CA VAL A 414 -3.73 37.06 40.88
C VAL A 414 -4.89 36.07 41.12
N LYS A 415 -4.95 35.41 42.29
CA LYS A 415 -6.09 34.56 42.68
C LYS A 415 -7.38 35.37 42.76
N ASP A 416 -7.37 36.50 43.47
CA ASP A 416 -8.53 37.40 43.58
C ASP A 416 -8.98 37.92 42.21
N PHE A 417 -8.02 38.26 41.33
CA PHE A 417 -8.29 38.65 39.96
C PHE A 417 -9.05 37.57 39.20
N VAL A 418 -8.56 36.32 39.23
CA VAL A 418 -9.23 35.17 38.61
C VAL A 418 -10.64 34.96 39.15
N VAL A 419 -10.82 34.99 40.47
CA VAL A 419 -12.15 34.80 41.10
C VAL A 419 -13.13 35.86 40.60
N LYS A 420 -12.70 37.11 40.47
CA LYS A 420 -13.57 38.18 39.94
C LYS A 420 -13.86 38.05 38.45
N LEU A 421 -12.97 37.48 37.66
CA LEU A 421 -13.24 37.20 36.24
C LEU A 421 -14.33 36.13 36.06
N LEU A 422 -14.59 35.30 37.06
CA LEU A 422 -15.65 34.28 37.06
C LEU A 422 -17.02 34.82 37.53
N ASP A 423 -17.12 36.08 37.95
CA ASP A 423 -18.40 36.67 38.35
C ASP A 423 -19.25 36.98 37.11
N GLU A 424 -20.40 36.33 36.99
CA GLU A 424 -21.31 36.48 35.83
C GLU A 424 -21.82 37.91 35.62
N LYS A 425 -21.70 38.78 36.63
CA LYS A 425 -22.11 40.19 36.56
C LYS A 425 -21.06 41.09 35.91
N GLU A 426 -19.82 40.64 35.79
CA GLU A 426 -18.73 41.43 35.23
C GLU A 426 -18.69 41.31 33.70
N GLN A 427 -18.45 42.43 33.02
CA GLN A 427 -18.40 42.47 31.55
C GLN A 427 -17.29 41.57 30.98
N SER A 428 -16.19 41.37 31.72
CA SER A 428 -15.11 40.45 31.34
C SER A 428 -15.60 39.01 31.18
N PHE A 429 -16.54 38.56 32.02
CA PHE A 429 -17.13 37.23 31.93
C PHE A 429 -17.98 37.08 30.67
N GLU A 430 -18.74 38.12 30.31
CA GLU A 430 -19.51 38.16 29.07
C GLU A 430 -18.60 38.04 27.84
N ILE A 431 -17.47 38.76 27.83
CA ILE A 431 -16.47 38.69 26.75
C ILE A 431 -15.91 37.26 26.62
N ILE A 432 -15.53 36.64 27.75
CA ILE A 432 -15.05 35.26 27.80
C ILE A 432 -16.10 34.30 27.21
N ASN A 433 -17.35 34.37 27.67
CA ASN A 433 -18.41 33.48 27.21
C ASN A 433 -18.81 33.69 25.75
N ASN A 434 -18.80 34.93 25.27
CA ASN A 434 -19.06 35.25 23.88
C ASN A 434 -18.00 34.65 22.95
N LEU A 435 -16.72 34.75 23.35
CA LEU A 435 -15.62 34.13 22.62
C LEU A 435 -15.70 32.60 22.68
N LEU A 436 -15.90 32.01 23.87
CA LEU A 436 -16.09 30.56 24.04
C LEU A 436 -17.19 30.02 23.14
N SER A 437 -18.36 30.67 23.14
CA SER A 437 -19.49 30.27 22.30
C SER A 437 -19.17 30.38 20.80
N LYS A 438 -18.23 31.24 20.39
CA LYS A 438 -17.79 31.37 19.01
C LYS A 438 -16.82 30.27 18.60
N ILE A 439 -15.99 29.78 19.51
CA ILE A 439 -14.93 28.79 19.21
C ILE A 439 -15.31 27.35 19.56
N ALA A 440 -16.30 27.12 20.43
CA ALA A 440 -16.60 25.81 21.01
C ALA A 440 -16.82 24.70 19.96
N ASP A 441 -17.66 24.95 18.95
CA ASP A 441 -17.98 23.94 17.94
C ASP A 441 -16.76 23.60 17.06
N PHE A 442 -15.92 24.60 16.76
CA PHE A 442 -14.67 24.37 16.03
C PHE A 442 -13.63 23.64 16.88
N GLY A 443 -13.51 23.97 18.17
CA GLY A 443 -12.63 23.27 19.11
C GLY A 443 -13.02 21.80 19.28
N ILE A 444 -14.33 21.52 19.30
CA ILE A 444 -14.87 20.15 19.27
C ILE A 444 -14.44 19.43 18.00
N LEU A 445 -14.57 20.04 16.82
CA LEU A 445 -14.13 19.43 15.56
C LEU A 445 -12.62 19.20 15.51
N ASN A 446 -11.81 20.12 16.03
CA ASN A 446 -10.36 19.93 16.16
C ASN A 446 -10.04 18.74 17.08
N SER A 447 -10.71 18.64 18.23
CA SER A 447 -10.54 17.51 19.15
C SER A 447 -10.93 16.17 18.52
N LEU A 448 -12.08 16.10 17.86
CA LEU A 448 -12.53 14.89 17.17
C LEU A 448 -11.59 14.53 16.01
N SER A 449 -11.06 15.53 15.30
CA SER A 449 -10.07 15.34 14.24
C SER A 449 -8.76 14.80 14.79
N GLN A 450 -8.25 15.39 15.89
CA GLN A 450 -7.09 14.89 16.63
C GLN A 450 -7.29 13.43 17.08
N LEU A 451 -8.47 13.09 17.59
CA LEU A 451 -8.82 11.72 17.95
C LEU A 451 -8.73 10.78 16.73
N VAL A 452 -9.27 11.17 15.58
CA VAL A 452 -9.15 10.35 14.35
C VAL A 452 -7.70 10.19 13.93
N LEU A 453 -6.92 11.27 13.91
CA LEU A 453 -5.49 11.24 13.57
C LEU A 453 -4.71 10.32 14.51
N LYS A 454 -4.92 10.45 15.83
CA LYS A 454 -4.29 9.61 16.87
C LYS A 454 -4.45 8.12 16.58
N PHE A 455 -5.64 7.71 16.16
CA PHE A 455 -5.97 6.31 15.89
C PHE A 455 -5.66 5.83 14.47
N THR A 456 -5.34 6.70 13.52
CA THR A 456 -5.21 6.32 12.11
C THR A 456 -3.84 6.61 11.49
N CYS A 457 -3.08 7.55 12.05
CA CYS A 457 -1.67 7.75 11.74
C CYS A 457 -0.81 6.52 12.14
N PRO A 458 0.41 6.39 11.62
CA PRO A 458 1.39 5.39 12.08
C PRO A 458 1.66 5.54 13.57
N GLY A 459 1.89 4.43 14.28
CA GLY A 459 2.00 4.39 15.74
C GLY A 459 0.80 3.74 16.42
N ILE A 460 0.88 3.62 17.75
CA ILE A 460 -0.10 2.99 18.63
C ILE A 460 -0.84 4.08 19.42
N PRO A 461 -2.17 4.25 19.27
CA PRO A 461 -2.91 5.29 19.99
C PRO A 461 -2.87 5.08 21.50
N ASP A 462 -2.56 6.14 22.24
CA ASP A 462 -2.66 6.19 23.70
C ASP A 462 -3.88 7.01 24.15
N VAL A 463 -4.52 6.60 25.24
CA VAL A 463 -5.72 7.25 25.80
C VAL A 463 -5.51 7.39 27.29
N TYR A 464 -5.20 8.61 27.72
CA TYR A 464 -5.12 8.91 29.14
C TYR A 464 -6.51 8.82 29.79
N GLN A 465 -6.55 8.37 31.04
CA GLN A 465 -7.80 8.03 31.73
C GLN A 465 -8.79 9.21 31.74
N GLY A 466 -10.03 8.98 31.26
CA GLY A 466 -11.09 10.00 31.24
C GLY A 466 -11.10 10.89 29.99
N THR A 467 -10.06 10.85 29.15
CA THR A 467 -9.98 11.65 27.91
C THR A 467 -10.87 11.12 26.79
N GLU A 468 -11.62 10.04 27.04
CA GLU A 468 -12.74 9.63 26.19
C GLU A 468 -13.87 10.68 26.17
N LEU A 469 -13.91 11.55 27.19
CA LEU A 469 -14.73 12.77 27.26
C LEU A 469 -13.86 14.03 27.09
N TRP A 470 -14.45 15.22 27.29
CA TRP A 470 -13.73 16.48 27.17
C TRP A 470 -12.67 16.65 28.28
N ASP A 471 -11.40 16.69 27.90
CA ASP A 471 -10.23 16.90 28.73
C ASP A 471 -9.81 18.38 28.75
N LEU A 472 -10.33 19.11 29.74
CA LEU A 472 -10.03 20.50 30.02
C LEU A 472 -9.18 20.65 31.28
N THR A 473 -8.32 19.66 31.58
CA THR A 473 -7.45 19.71 32.75
C THR A 473 -6.28 20.67 32.56
N LEU A 474 -5.75 21.16 33.68
CA LEU A 474 -4.49 21.89 33.78
C LEU A 474 -3.38 20.96 34.29
N VAL A 475 -2.19 21.51 34.48
CA VAL A 475 -1.00 20.79 34.96
C VAL A 475 -1.25 20.09 36.29
N ASP A 476 -0.52 19.01 36.56
CA ASP A 476 -0.48 18.28 37.84
C ASP A 476 -0.57 19.22 39.04
N PRO A 477 -1.47 19.00 40.02
CA PRO A 477 -2.32 17.80 40.18
C PRO A 477 -3.69 17.82 39.49
N ASP A 478 -4.03 18.84 38.69
CA ASP A 478 -5.38 18.95 38.11
C ASP A 478 -5.69 17.85 37.07
N ASN A 479 -4.69 17.42 36.30
CA ASN A 479 -4.79 16.28 35.38
C ASN A 479 -4.84 14.93 36.10
N ARG A 480 -4.64 14.87 37.42
CA ARG A 480 -4.70 13.64 38.24
C ARG A 480 -6.00 13.52 39.06
N ARG A 481 -7.00 14.35 38.76
CA ARG A 481 -8.33 14.27 39.37
C ARG A 481 -8.97 12.90 39.15
N LYS A 482 -9.87 12.52 40.06
CA LYS A 482 -10.60 11.23 39.97
C LYS A 482 -11.48 11.20 38.73
N VAL A 483 -11.33 10.16 37.92
CA VAL A 483 -12.18 9.91 36.75
C VAL A 483 -13.54 9.38 37.19
N ASN A 484 -14.62 9.95 36.64
CA ASN A 484 -15.98 9.47 36.89
C ASN A 484 -16.34 8.32 35.93
N TYR A 485 -15.82 7.12 36.22
CA TYR A 485 -16.09 5.91 35.41
C TYR A 485 -17.57 5.54 35.36
N LYS A 486 -18.36 5.86 36.38
CA LYS A 486 -19.80 5.63 36.36
C LYS A 486 -20.46 6.43 35.24
N LYS A 487 -20.17 7.74 35.13
CA LYS A 487 -20.68 8.60 34.05
C LYS A 487 -20.28 8.08 32.66
N ILE A 488 -19.03 7.60 32.51
CA ILE A 488 -18.56 7.03 31.25
C ILE A 488 -19.33 5.76 30.90
N ASN A 489 -19.54 4.86 31.86
CA ASN A 489 -20.31 3.63 31.66
C ASN A 489 -21.77 3.93 31.31
N ASP A 490 -22.41 4.85 32.03
CA ASP A 490 -23.79 5.28 31.74
C ASP A 490 -23.90 5.81 30.29
N TYR A 491 -22.93 6.61 29.83
CA TYR A 491 -22.89 7.12 28.45
C TYR A 491 -22.56 6.05 27.41
N LEU A 492 -21.79 5.01 27.77
CA LEU A 492 -21.45 3.89 26.86
C LEU A 492 -22.65 2.98 26.56
N GLU A 493 -23.61 2.91 27.48
CA GLU A 493 -24.87 2.17 27.34
C GLU A 493 -25.91 2.91 26.50
N GLU A 494 -25.79 4.23 26.36
CA GLU A 494 -26.67 5.04 25.51
C GLU A 494 -26.34 4.87 24.02
N GLU A 495 -27.30 4.37 23.23
CA GLU A 495 -27.20 4.35 21.77
C GLU A 495 -27.96 5.53 21.16
N LEU A 496 -27.22 6.57 20.73
CA LEU A 496 -27.77 7.73 20.04
C LEU A 496 -27.33 7.77 18.57
N PRO A 497 -28.23 8.10 17.62
CA PRO A 497 -27.86 8.41 16.24
C PRO A 497 -26.86 9.58 16.16
N LEU A 498 -26.01 9.61 15.14
CA LEU A 498 -24.95 10.63 14.99
C LEU A 498 -25.48 12.08 15.09
N LYS A 499 -26.63 12.39 14.49
CA LYS A 499 -27.26 13.71 14.64
C LYS A 499 -27.53 14.08 16.10
N LYS A 500 -28.00 13.14 16.92
CA LYS A 500 -28.23 13.34 18.36
C LYS A 500 -26.93 13.42 19.16
N GLN A 501 -25.87 12.76 18.70
CA GLN A 501 -24.53 12.93 19.26
C GLN A 501 -24.05 14.38 19.06
N TRP A 502 -24.25 14.97 17.87
CA TRP A 502 -23.90 16.36 17.59
C TRP A 502 -24.80 17.36 18.32
N ASP A 503 -26.11 17.13 18.37
CA ASP A 503 -27.06 17.97 19.13
C ASP A 503 -26.62 18.11 20.61
N SER A 504 -26.04 17.05 21.18
CA SER A 504 -25.55 16.97 22.58
C SER A 504 -24.03 17.09 22.72
N ARG A 505 -23.33 17.60 21.70
CA ARG A 505 -21.86 17.64 21.60
C ARG A 505 -21.13 18.18 22.84
N TYR A 506 -21.69 19.18 23.52
CA TYR A 506 -21.06 19.79 24.70
C TYR A 506 -20.87 18.80 25.87
N SER A 507 -21.66 17.73 25.94
CA SER A 507 -21.56 16.70 26.98
C SER A 507 -20.35 15.76 26.87
N GLY A 508 -19.71 15.68 25.70
CA GLY A 508 -18.60 14.76 25.41
C GLY A 508 -19.02 13.40 24.89
N LYS A 509 -20.33 13.09 24.86
CA LYS A 509 -20.88 11.81 24.35
C LYS A 509 -20.41 11.47 22.94
N ILE A 510 -20.33 12.47 22.04
CA ILE A 510 -19.84 12.27 20.68
C ILE A 510 -18.38 11.80 20.62
N LYS A 511 -17.51 12.30 21.50
CA LYS A 511 -16.09 11.90 21.57
C LYS A 511 -15.94 10.46 22.06
N LEU A 512 -16.70 10.09 23.09
CA LEU A 512 -16.77 8.72 23.61
C LEU A 512 -17.31 7.73 22.54
N TRP A 513 -18.39 8.13 21.87
CA TRP A 513 -18.97 7.36 20.76
C TRP A 513 -17.96 7.14 19.63
N LEU A 514 -17.25 8.19 19.21
CA LEU A 514 -16.26 8.12 18.14
C LEU A 514 -15.06 7.27 18.55
N THR A 515 -14.58 7.42 19.79
CA THR A 515 -13.50 6.60 20.37
C THR A 515 -13.85 5.11 20.31
N LYS A 516 -15.03 4.71 20.81
CA LYS A 516 -15.53 3.32 20.76
C LYS A 516 -15.57 2.79 19.32
N LYS A 517 -16.05 3.61 18.40
CA LYS A 517 -16.19 3.24 16.98
C LYS A 517 -14.85 3.03 16.29
N ILE A 518 -13.89 3.93 16.50
CA ILE A 518 -12.57 3.87 15.87
C ILE A 518 -11.71 2.76 16.47
N ILE A 519 -11.77 2.52 17.78
CA ILE A 519 -11.09 1.38 18.43
C ILE A 519 -11.52 0.07 17.76
N LYS A 520 -12.84 -0.12 17.62
CA LYS A 520 -13.39 -1.32 16.95
C LYS A 520 -12.90 -1.42 15.50
N PHE A 521 -13.00 -0.34 14.74
CA PHE A 521 -12.55 -0.30 13.35
C PHE A 521 -11.05 -0.60 13.20
N ARG A 522 -10.21 -0.03 14.06
CA ARG A 522 -8.76 -0.28 14.07
C ARG A 522 -8.45 -1.73 14.39
N LYS A 523 -9.15 -2.34 15.35
CA LYS A 523 -9.01 -3.76 15.68
C LYS A 523 -9.38 -4.67 14.51
N GLU A 524 -10.48 -4.38 13.81
CA GLU A 524 -10.96 -5.14 12.65
C GLU A 524 -10.02 -4.99 11.43
N ASN A 525 -9.32 -3.86 11.32
CA ASN A 525 -8.41 -3.55 10.20
C ASN A 525 -6.94 -3.49 10.65
N ARG A 526 -6.57 -4.30 11.66
CA ARG A 526 -5.26 -4.27 12.34
C ARG A 526 -4.07 -4.20 11.37
N ALA A 527 -4.07 -5.06 10.34
CA ALA A 527 -2.98 -5.12 9.37
C ALA A 527 -2.80 -3.82 8.56
N VAL A 528 -3.87 -3.07 8.29
CA VAL A 528 -3.79 -1.76 7.60
C VAL A 528 -3.11 -0.72 8.48
N PHE A 529 -3.35 -0.76 9.79
CA PHE A 529 -2.84 0.24 10.71
C PHE A 529 -1.45 -0.06 11.27
N GLU A 530 -1.11 -1.34 11.46
CA GLU A 530 0.20 -1.77 11.96
C GLU A 530 1.24 -1.92 10.84
N LEU A 531 0.82 -2.43 9.66
CA LEU A 531 1.73 -2.78 8.56
C LEU A 531 1.48 -1.98 7.27
N GLY A 532 0.37 -1.25 7.19
CA GLY A 532 -0.02 -0.58 5.96
C GLY A 532 0.71 0.72 5.71
N GLU A 533 1.09 0.94 4.45
CA GLU A 533 1.73 2.15 3.92
C GLU A 533 0.91 3.40 4.23
N TYR A 534 1.58 4.51 4.54
CA TYR A 534 1.00 5.84 4.71
C TYR A 534 1.17 6.62 3.40
N ILE A 535 0.05 6.96 2.76
CA ILE A 535 0.01 7.59 1.43
C ILE A 535 -0.63 8.98 1.58
N PRO A 536 0.14 10.08 1.50
CA PRO A 536 -0.42 11.42 1.44
C PRO A 536 -1.37 11.57 0.25
N LEU A 537 -2.53 12.19 0.44
CA LEU A 537 -3.50 12.41 -0.63
C LEU A 537 -3.53 13.89 -1.02
N LYS A 538 -3.51 14.14 -2.33
CA LYS A 538 -3.66 15.50 -2.85
C LYS A 538 -5.12 15.93 -2.74
N VAL A 539 -5.34 17.13 -2.20
CA VAL A 539 -6.64 17.81 -2.23
C VAL A 539 -6.59 18.90 -3.30
N ILE A 540 -7.68 19.08 -4.03
CA ILE A 540 -7.86 20.14 -5.04
C ILE A 540 -9.20 20.84 -4.81
N GLY A 541 -9.38 22.02 -5.42
CA GLY A 541 -10.60 22.82 -5.34
C GLY A 541 -10.45 24.03 -4.40
N LYS A 542 -11.54 24.75 -4.14
CA LYS A 542 -11.53 26.04 -3.44
C LYS A 542 -10.92 25.98 -2.03
N TYR A 543 -11.17 24.92 -1.28
CA TYR A 543 -10.74 24.78 0.12
C TYR A 543 -9.62 23.74 0.30
N GLN A 544 -8.76 23.58 -0.70
CA GLN A 544 -7.70 22.57 -0.69
C GLN A 544 -6.74 22.69 0.52
N ASP A 545 -6.48 23.89 1.01
CA ASP A 545 -5.58 24.15 2.13
C ASP A 545 -6.26 23.95 3.51
N ASN A 546 -7.57 23.72 3.52
CA ASN A 546 -8.38 23.52 4.72
C ASN A 546 -8.76 22.05 4.97
N VAL A 547 -8.20 21.11 4.19
CA VAL A 547 -8.44 19.68 4.35
C VAL A 547 -7.12 18.95 4.38
N PHE A 548 -6.91 18.16 5.42
CA PHE A 548 -5.81 17.22 5.51
C PHE A 548 -6.29 15.81 5.21
N ALA A 549 -5.64 15.13 4.27
CA ALA A 549 -6.06 13.81 3.82
C ALA A 549 -4.88 12.86 3.57
N PHE A 550 -5.06 11.60 3.96
CA PHE A 550 -4.13 10.51 3.66
C PHE A 550 -4.87 9.18 3.53
N ALA A 551 -4.20 8.18 2.97
CA ALA A 551 -4.67 6.79 2.97
C ALA A 551 -3.69 5.88 3.70
N ARG A 552 -4.23 4.85 4.35
CA ARG A 552 -3.51 3.67 4.84
C ARG A 552 -3.83 2.50 3.94
N LYS A 553 -2.80 1.80 3.45
CA LYS A 553 -2.97 0.66 2.53
C LYS A 553 -2.16 -0.55 2.97
N HIS A 554 -2.83 -1.68 3.12
CA HIS A 554 -2.15 -2.98 3.25
C HIS A 554 -2.81 -4.00 2.32
N LYS A 555 -2.06 -4.48 1.32
CA LYS A 555 -2.57 -5.31 0.21
C LYS A 555 -3.76 -4.61 -0.49
N ASN A 556 -4.93 -5.23 -0.51
CA ASN A 556 -6.14 -4.69 -1.15
C ASN A 556 -7.04 -3.89 -0.18
N ASN A 557 -6.65 -3.76 1.10
CA ASN A 557 -7.42 -3.03 2.09
C ASN A 557 -6.93 -1.58 2.16
N TRP A 558 -7.87 -0.65 2.02
CA TRP A 558 -7.61 0.79 2.02
C TRP A 558 -8.49 1.49 3.03
N VAL A 559 -7.88 2.39 3.78
CA VAL A 559 -8.57 3.33 4.67
C VAL A 559 -8.13 4.74 4.33
N LEU A 560 -9.03 5.57 3.83
CA LEU A 560 -8.82 6.99 3.62
C LEU A 560 -9.28 7.76 4.86
N VAL A 561 -8.49 8.73 5.28
CA VAL A 561 -8.78 9.63 6.39
C VAL A 561 -8.73 11.05 5.87
N ALA A 562 -9.70 11.86 6.27
CA ALA A 562 -9.76 13.28 5.95
C ALA A 562 -10.29 14.06 7.14
N VAL A 563 -9.61 15.15 7.51
CA VAL A 563 -10.03 16.05 8.59
C VAL A 563 -9.91 17.51 8.14
N PRO A 564 -10.76 18.42 8.65
CA PRO A 564 -10.65 19.84 8.38
C PRO A 564 -9.47 20.42 9.16
N ILE A 565 -8.79 21.40 8.56
CA ILE A 565 -7.78 22.22 9.20
C ILE A 565 -8.13 23.69 8.99
N GLY A 566 -8.01 24.47 10.05
CA GLY A 566 -8.24 25.90 9.99
C GLY A 566 -9.69 26.28 9.68
N LEU A 567 -10.66 25.42 9.99
CA LEU A 567 -12.06 25.60 9.55
C LEU A 567 -12.66 26.94 10.01
N ALA A 568 -12.28 27.42 11.20
CA ALA A 568 -12.78 28.69 11.73
C ALA A 568 -12.32 29.92 10.90
N SER A 569 -11.31 29.77 10.04
CA SER A 569 -10.87 30.82 9.11
C SER A 569 -11.78 30.99 7.89
N VAL A 570 -12.56 29.96 7.54
CA VAL A 570 -13.41 29.92 6.34
C VAL A 570 -14.90 29.74 6.63
N ALA A 571 -15.26 29.24 7.82
CA ALA A 571 -16.64 29.03 8.26
C ALA A 571 -17.12 30.10 9.25
N ASN A 572 -18.43 30.41 9.18
CA ASN A 572 -19.11 31.27 10.16
C ASN A 572 -19.59 30.48 11.38
N LYS A 573 -19.77 31.17 12.52
CA LYS A 573 -20.34 30.58 13.75
C LYS A 573 -21.70 29.92 13.48
N GLY A 574 -21.91 28.73 14.03
CA GLY A 574 -23.16 27.96 13.90
C GLY A 574 -23.24 27.06 12.67
N PHE A 575 -22.30 27.18 11.73
CA PHE A 575 -22.21 26.34 10.52
C PHE A 575 -20.98 25.43 10.54
N ALA A 576 -20.38 25.22 11.72
CA ALA A 576 -19.17 24.41 11.84
C ALA A 576 -19.39 22.99 11.31
N ASN A 577 -20.52 22.35 11.61
CA ASN A 577 -20.84 21.00 11.11
C ASN A 577 -21.65 20.96 9.80
N ASP A 578 -22.07 22.12 9.29
CA ASP A 578 -22.90 22.25 8.08
C ASP A 578 -22.17 23.08 7.00
N PHE A 579 -20.84 23.08 7.02
CA PHE A 579 -20.03 23.86 6.09
C PHE A 579 -20.06 23.25 4.68
N ASN A 580 -20.18 24.12 3.67
CA ASN A 580 -20.21 23.71 2.27
C ASN A 580 -18.79 23.75 1.66
N TRP A 581 -18.27 22.59 1.30
CA TRP A 581 -16.93 22.43 0.71
C TRP A 581 -16.85 22.69 -0.80
N GLU A 582 -17.97 23.08 -1.44
CA GLU A 582 -18.05 23.41 -2.87
C GLU A 582 -17.44 22.31 -3.76
N ASP A 583 -16.44 22.64 -4.57
CA ASP A 583 -15.78 21.77 -5.53
C ASP A 583 -14.58 21.00 -4.97
N THR A 584 -14.35 21.06 -3.65
CA THR A 584 -13.16 20.48 -3.01
C THR A 584 -13.19 18.96 -3.11
N GLN A 585 -12.11 18.37 -3.67
CA GLN A 585 -12.00 16.94 -3.94
C GLN A 585 -10.70 16.36 -3.39
N ILE A 586 -10.79 15.13 -2.88
CA ILE A 586 -9.64 14.31 -2.51
C ILE A 586 -9.30 13.37 -3.66
N MET A 587 -8.11 13.54 -4.21
CA MET A 587 -7.62 12.74 -5.31
C MET A 587 -7.26 11.34 -4.82
N LEU A 588 -7.82 10.31 -5.48
CA LEU A 588 -7.52 8.93 -5.13
C LEU A 588 -6.28 8.41 -5.87
N PRO A 589 -5.44 7.56 -5.24
CA PRO A 589 -4.32 6.93 -5.92
C PRO A 589 -4.77 6.04 -7.08
N LYS A 590 -3.91 5.87 -8.09
CA LYS A 590 -4.18 4.94 -9.20
C LYS A 590 -4.45 3.53 -8.66
N LEU A 591 -5.44 2.83 -9.23
CA LEU A 591 -5.87 1.47 -8.82
C LEU A 591 -6.57 1.38 -7.46
N SER A 592 -6.90 2.50 -6.81
CA SER A 592 -7.76 2.48 -5.63
C SER A 592 -9.20 2.08 -6.00
N PRO A 593 -9.93 1.37 -5.12
CA PRO A 593 -11.33 1.06 -5.38
C PRO A 593 -12.19 2.32 -5.44
N THR A 594 -13.19 2.32 -6.33
CA THR A 594 -14.13 3.45 -6.48
C THR A 594 -15.31 3.36 -5.53
N CYS A 595 -15.71 2.16 -5.10
CA CYS A 595 -16.74 2.01 -4.07
C CYS A 595 -16.13 2.21 -2.69
N TRP A 596 -16.89 2.78 -1.76
CA TRP A 596 -16.39 3.06 -0.43
C TRP A 596 -17.51 3.07 0.61
N ARG A 597 -17.11 2.99 1.89
CA ARG A 597 -17.99 3.12 3.05
C ARG A 597 -17.49 4.20 3.98
N ASN A 598 -18.35 5.15 4.35
CA ASN A 598 -18.07 6.04 5.46
C ASN A 598 -18.28 5.29 6.78
N VAL A 599 -17.21 5.06 7.52
CA VAL A 599 -17.22 4.34 8.79
C VAL A 599 -18.01 5.11 9.84
N ILE A 600 -17.94 6.44 9.84
CA ILE A 600 -18.63 7.31 10.81
C ILE A 600 -20.14 7.27 10.60
N SER A 601 -20.64 7.39 9.37
CA SER A 601 -22.09 7.37 9.09
C SER A 601 -22.67 5.99 8.75
N ASN A 602 -21.82 4.99 8.49
CA ASN A 602 -22.18 3.66 7.96
C ASN A 602 -22.82 3.66 6.55
N GLN A 603 -22.67 4.75 5.79
CA GLN A 603 -23.18 4.84 4.42
C GLN A 603 -22.18 4.28 3.41
N ASP A 604 -22.67 3.51 2.44
CA ASP A 604 -21.90 3.03 1.30
C ASP A 604 -22.21 3.91 0.08
N ASP A 605 -21.19 4.27 -0.69
CA ASP A 605 -21.32 5.09 -1.90
C ASP A 605 -20.22 4.72 -2.92
N VAL A 606 -20.24 5.36 -4.09
CA VAL A 606 -19.27 5.19 -5.16
C VAL A 606 -18.74 6.55 -5.61
N LYS A 607 -17.44 6.59 -5.92
CA LYS A 607 -16.83 7.73 -6.60
C LYS A 607 -17.57 7.96 -7.92
N ASP A 608 -18.13 9.15 -8.09
CA ASP A 608 -18.65 9.59 -9.38
C ASP A 608 -17.57 9.47 -10.45
N PHE A 609 -17.91 8.85 -11.59
CA PHE A 609 -16.98 8.61 -12.68
C PHE A 609 -16.55 9.89 -13.38
N LEU A 610 -17.32 10.98 -13.26
CA LEU A 610 -17.00 12.30 -13.83
C LEU A 610 -16.02 13.09 -12.96
N ASN A 611 -15.94 12.80 -11.67
CA ASN A 611 -15.02 13.48 -10.77
C ASN A 611 -13.62 12.86 -10.88
N GLU A 612 -12.58 13.65 -10.60
CA GLU A 612 -11.21 13.13 -10.57
C GLU A 612 -10.93 12.40 -9.24
N GLY A 613 -11.53 12.88 -8.15
CA GLY A 613 -11.46 12.31 -6.79
C GLY A 613 -12.83 12.03 -6.15
N ILE A 614 -12.86 11.95 -4.83
CA ILE A 614 -14.10 11.96 -4.02
C ILE A 614 -14.34 13.39 -3.53
N LEU A 615 -15.57 13.90 -3.67
CA LEU A 615 -15.90 15.23 -3.14
C LEU A 615 -15.86 15.24 -1.61
N VAL A 616 -15.27 16.28 -1.03
CA VAL A 616 -15.23 16.45 0.43
C VAL A 616 -16.66 16.55 1.00
N SER A 617 -17.57 17.16 0.26
CA SER A 617 -19.00 17.23 0.63
C SER A 617 -19.70 15.87 0.74
N GLN A 618 -19.22 14.83 0.05
CA GLN A 618 -19.75 13.47 0.20
C GLN A 618 -19.25 12.80 1.48
N ILE A 619 -17.98 13.01 1.83
CA ILE A 619 -17.37 12.36 3.00
C ILE A 619 -17.68 13.09 4.31
N PHE A 620 -17.91 14.40 4.28
CA PHE A 620 -18.17 15.26 5.45
C PHE A 620 -19.68 15.53 5.66
N GLN A 621 -20.54 14.70 5.08
CA GLN A 621 -21.98 14.94 5.04
C GLN A 621 -22.65 15.00 6.43
N ASP A 622 -22.36 14.03 7.31
CA ASP A 622 -23.02 13.94 8.63
C ASP A 622 -22.17 14.52 9.77
N LEU A 623 -20.85 14.45 9.61
CA LEU A 623 -19.84 15.01 10.51
C LEU A 623 -18.69 15.48 9.63
N GLN A 624 -18.10 16.63 9.95
CA GLN A 624 -16.99 17.22 9.18
C GLN A 624 -15.66 16.46 9.35
N ILE A 625 -15.69 15.13 9.31
CA ILE A 625 -14.57 14.21 9.45
C ILE A 625 -14.86 13.00 8.57
N GLY A 626 -13.87 12.57 7.79
CA GLY A 626 -13.94 11.43 6.90
C GLY A 626 -13.07 10.28 7.42
N LEU A 627 -13.70 9.14 7.70
CA LEU A 627 -13.03 7.86 7.88
C LEU A 627 -13.65 6.86 6.91
N ILE A 628 -12.98 6.61 5.80
CA ILE A 628 -13.54 5.96 4.62
C ILE A 628 -12.82 4.64 4.34
N GLN A 629 -13.56 3.53 4.30
CA GLN A 629 -13.02 2.24 3.88
C GLN A 629 -13.30 2.06 2.38
N LEU A 630 -12.26 2.01 1.53
CA LEU A 630 -12.48 1.73 0.10
C LEU A 630 -12.75 0.23 -0.06
N LYS A 631 -13.78 -0.12 -0.83
CA LYS A 631 -14.24 -1.48 -1.05
C LYS A 631 -14.07 -1.84 -2.52
N GLN A 632 -13.39 -2.94 -2.79
CA GLN A 632 -13.43 -3.55 -4.12
C GLN A 632 -14.79 -4.26 -4.26
N LYS A 633 -15.67 -3.75 -5.12
CA LYS A 633 -16.90 -4.47 -5.46
C LYS A 633 -16.47 -5.69 -6.26
N GLN A 634 -16.74 -6.89 -5.73
CA GLN A 634 -16.39 -8.13 -6.43
C GLN A 634 -17.15 -8.18 -7.75
N ASN A 635 -16.44 -7.94 -8.83
CA ASN A 635 -17.06 -7.80 -10.13
C ASN A 635 -17.28 -9.18 -10.72
N ILE A 636 -18.55 -9.58 -10.84
CA ILE A 636 -18.91 -10.87 -11.45
C ILE A 636 -18.73 -10.86 -12.97
N ARG A 637 -18.51 -9.70 -13.59
CA ARG A 637 -18.33 -9.52 -15.02
C ARG A 637 -16.87 -9.19 -15.32
N ASN A 638 -16.35 -9.81 -16.37
CA ASN A 638 -14.94 -9.73 -16.73
C ASN A 638 -14.79 -9.31 -18.20
N ALA A 639 -13.60 -8.83 -18.53
CA ALA A 639 -13.15 -8.61 -19.89
C ALA A 639 -11.80 -9.32 -20.13
N GLY A 640 -11.50 -9.59 -21.39
CA GLY A 640 -10.24 -10.17 -21.81
C GLY A 640 -9.90 -9.88 -23.27
N ILE A 641 -8.69 -10.28 -23.64
CA ILE A 641 -8.17 -10.08 -24.99
C ILE A 641 -7.68 -11.42 -25.55
N LEU A 642 -8.07 -11.71 -26.79
CA LEU A 642 -7.56 -12.82 -27.58
C LEU A 642 -6.32 -12.35 -28.35
N MET A 643 -5.15 -12.93 -28.02
CA MET A 643 -3.88 -12.60 -28.64
C MET A 643 -2.90 -13.76 -28.46
N HIS A 644 -2.56 -14.48 -29.53
CA HIS A 644 -1.61 -15.59 -29.39
C HIS A 644 -0.18 -15.11 -29.21
N ILE A 645 0.65 -15.90 -28.53
CA ILE A 645 2.03 -15.51 -28.17
C ILE A 645 2.90 -15.33 -29.40
N THR A 646 2.69 -16.12 -30.45
CA THR A 646 3.41 -15.98 -31.73
C THR A 646 3.26 -14.60 -32.35
N SER A 647 2.16 -13.91 -32.07
CA SER A 647 1.84 -12.59 -32.59
C SER A 647 2.49 -11.45 -31.81
N LEU A 648 3.14 -11.72 -30.67
CA LEU A 648 3.86 -10.70 -29.92
C LEU A 648 5.08 -10.18 -30.72
N PRO A 649 5.48 -8.91 -30.50
CA PRO A 649 6.74 -8.40 -31.02
C PRO A 649 7.90 -9.26 -30.49
N SER A 650 8.94 -9.42 -31.31
CA SER A 650 10.18 -10.10 -30.93
C SER A 650 11.22 -9.88 -32.04
N PRO A 651 12.48 -9.57 -31.71
CA PRO A 651 13.55 -9.46 -32.71
C PRO A 651 13.90 -10.80 -33.36
N TYR A 652 13.40 -11.94 -32.84
CA TYR A 652 13.73 -13.29 -33.32
C TYR A 652 12.68 -13.87 -34.28
N GLY A 653 11.84 -13.01 -34.88
CA GLY A 653 10.91 -13.36 -35.96
C GLY A 653 9.57 -13.99 -35.53
N ILE A 654 9.43 -14.43 -34.28
CA ILE A 654 8.17 -14.92 -33.68
C ILE A 654 8.11 -14.49 -32.23
N GLY A 655 6.92 -14.16 -31.71
CA GLY A 655 6.77 -13.89 -30.28
C GLY A 655 7.06 -15.13 -29.42
N ASP A 656 7.57 -14.90 -28.22
CA ASP A 656 8.08 -15.90 -27.27
C ASP A 656 7.66 -15.56 -25.82
N PHE A 657 8.10 -16.34 -24.85
CA PHE A 657 7.76 -16.16 -23.43
C PHE A 657 8.55 -15.04 -22.72
N GLY A 658 9.33 -14.24 -23.47
CA GLY A 658 10.25 -13.26 -22.92
C GLY A 658 9.61 -11.93 -22.50
N CYS A 659 10.37 -10.85 -22.67
CA CYS A 659 10.03 -9.53 -22.13
C CYS A 659 8.72 -8.96 -22.72
N GLU A 660 8.41 -9.22 -23.99
CA GLU A 660 7.20 -8.71 -24.66
C GLU A 660 5.93 -9.39 -24.14
N ALA A 661 5.98 -10.68 -23.79
CA ALA A 661 4.87 -11.36 -23.12
C ALA A 661 4.60 -10.75 -21.74
N THR A 662 5.65 -10.47 -20.98
CA THR A 662 5.56 -9.79 -19.68
C THR A 662 4.98 -8.37 -19.82
N LYS A 663 5.38 -7.62 -20.84
CA LYS A 663 4.80 -6.30 -21.17
C LYS A 663 3.32 -6.40 -21.54
N PHE A 664 2.92 -7.44 -22.26
CA PHE A 664 1.52 -7.67 -22.61
C PHE A 664 0.66 -7.97 -21.37
N VAL A 665 1.16 -8.77 -20.43
CA VAL A 665 0.51 -8.99 -19.12
C VAL A 665 0.33 -7.67 -18.36
N ASN A 666 1.36 -6.81 -18.35
CA ASN A 666 1.26 -5.48 -17.74
C ASN A 666 0.23 -4.60 -18.45
N PHE A 667 0.16 -4.64 -19.79
CA PHE A 667 -0.86 -3.95 -20.57
C PHE A 667 -2.29 -4.41 -20.19
N LEU A 668 -2.52 -5.73 -20.09
CA LEU A 668 -3.81 -6.27 -19.63
C LEU A 668 -4.15 -5.77 -18.22
N ALA A 669 -3.16 -5.75 -17.33
CA ALA A 669 -3.34 -5.28 -15.97
C ALA A 669 -3.65 -3.78 -15.87
N GLU A 670 -2.98 -2.95 -16.66
CA GLU A 670 -3.17 -1.49 -16.69
C GLU A 670 -4.52 -1.08 -17.27
N THR A 671 -5.09 -1.92 -18.13
CA THR A 671 -6.39 -1.72 -18.82
C THR A 671 -7.56 -2.45 -18.14
N ASP A 672 -7.35 -2.92 -16.90
CA ASP A 672 -8.30 -3.64 -16.06
C ASP A 672 -8.92 -4.89 -16.72
N GLN A 673 -8.19 -5.53 -17.64
CA GLN A 673 -8.59 -6.83 -18.20
C GLN A 673 -8.30 -7.94 -17.18
N LYS A 674 -9.11 -9.00 -17.23
CA LYS A 674 -8.92 -10.20 -16.40
C LYS A 674 -8.34 -11.38 -17.20
N TYR A 675 -8.72 -11.54 -18.46
CA TYR A 675 -8.38 -12.73 -19.24
C TYR A 675 -7.40 -12.45 -20.37
N TRP A 676 -6.37 -13.29 -20.49
CA TRP A 676 -5.58 -13.45 -21.70
C TRP A 676 -5.98 -14.75 -22.38
N GLN A 677 -6.68 -14.68 -23.51
CA GLN A 677 -6.97 -15.88 -24.29
C GLN A 677 -5.91 -16.11 -25.36
N ILE A 678 -5.48 -17.36 -25.47
CA ILE A 678 -4.49 -17.83 -26.44
C ILE A 678 -4.99 -19.07 -27.17
N LEU A 679 -4.45 -19.28 -28.36
CA LEU A 679 -4.62 -20.50 -29.15
C LEU A 679 -3.77 -21.65 -28.56
N PRO A 680 -3.91 -22.90 -29.04
CA PRO A 680 -3.13 -24.03 -28.53
C PRO A 680 -1.63 -23.79 -28.59
N LEU A 681 -0.90 -24.19 -27.54
CA LEU A 681 0.56 -24.03 -27.46
C LEU A 681 1.34 -25.25 -27.96
N ASN A 682 0.64 -26.22 -28.56
CA ASN A 682 1.25 -27.45 -29.03
C ASN A 682 2.13 -27.23 -30.28
N PRO A 683 3.09 -28.12 -30.58
CA PRO A 683 3.97 -27.99 -31.73
C PRO A 683 3.19 -27.84 -33.03
N THR A 684 3.70 -26.99 -33.92
CA THR A 684 3.13 -26.78 -35.26
C THR A 684 4.08 -27.33 -36.31
N LYS A 685 3.57 -27.63 -37.50
CA LYS A 685 4.37 -28.18 -38.60
C LYS A 685 4.03 -27.56 -39.94
N LYS A 686 5.01 -27.50 -40.84
CA LYS A 686 4.90 -26.86 -42.15
C LYS A 686 3.85 -27.54 -43.02
N GLU A 687 3.73 -28.85 -42.93
CA GLU A 687 2.83 -29.69 -43.74
C GLU A 687 1.35 -29.29 -43.55
N ASN A 688 1.01 -28.74 -42.38
CA ASN A 688 -0.33 -28.24 -42.04
C ASN A 688 -0.38 -26.70 -41.94
N GLY A 689 0.53 -26.00 -42.64
CA GLY A 689 0.56 -24.53 -42.67
C GLY A 689 0.84 -23.87 -41.30
N HIS A 690 1.51 -24.57 -40.40
CA HIS A 690 1.75 -24.16 -39.01
C HIS A 690 0.47 -23.94 -38.16
N SER A 691 -0.61 -24.67 -38.48
CA SER A 691 -1.83 -24.62 -37.68
C SER A 691 -1.63 -25.14 -36.26
N PRO A 692 -2.01 -24.38 -35.22
CA PRO A 692 -2.00 -24.87 -33.83
C PRO A 692 -3.11 -25.90 -33.55
N TYR A 693 -4.07 -26.07 -34.47
CA TYR A 693 -5.15 -27.06 -34.38
C TYR A 693 -4.80 -28.41 -35.03
N SER A 694 -3.62 -28.53 -35.63
CA SER A 694 -3.17 -29.76 -36.32
C SER A 694 -1.79 -30.17 -35.83
N SER A 695 -1.67 -30.34 -34.51
CA SER A 695 -0.41 -30.65 -33.84
C SER A 695 -0.06 -32.15 -33.88
N ASN A 696 1.23 -32.45 -33.85
CA ASN A 696 1.76 -33.81 -33.72
C ASN A 696 1.82 -34.31 -32.25
N SER A 697 1.39 -33.51 -31.28
CA SER A 697 1.16 -33.95 -29.91
C SER A 697 0.06 -33.14 -29.23
N SER A 698 -0.69 -33.81 -28.36
CA SER A 698 -1.70 -33.20 -27.49
C SER A 698 -1.15 -32.62 -26.18
N LYS A 699 0.11 -32.94 -25.84
CA LYS A 699 0.75 -32.63 -24.54
C LYS A 699 2.03 -31.82 -24.66
N ALA A 700 2.80 -32.01 -25.74
CA ALA A 700 4.05 -31.27 -25.94
C ALA A 700 3.80 -29.78 -26.20
N GLY A 701 4.81 -28.96 -25.93
CA GLY A 701 4.85 -27.52 -26.20
C GLY A 701 5.66 -27.15 -27.45
N ASN A 702 5.27 -26.05 -28.08
CA ASN A 702 5.93 -25.50 -29.27
C ASN A 702 7.25 -24.81 -28.89
N ILE A 703 8.37 -25.47 -29.19
CA ILE A 703 9.73 -24.97 -28.90
C ILE A 703 10.06 -23.64 -29.60
N LEU A 704 9.29 -23.20 -30.59
CA LEU A 704 9.49 -21.89 -31.23
C LEU A 704 9.18 -20.72 -30.29
N LEU A 705 8.41 -20.96 -29.21
CA LEU A 705 8.02 -19.97 -28.21
C LEU A 705 9.05 -19.80 -27.07
N ILE A 706 10.12 -20.59 -27.07
CA ILE A 706 11.19 -20.48 -26.08
C ILE A 706 11.91 -19.14 -26.25
N ASP A 707 12.00 -18.41 -25.14
CA ASP A 707 12.77 -17.18 -24.98
C ASP A 707 14.28 -17.47 -25.00
N LEU A 708 14.97 -16.90 -25.99
CA LEU A 708 16.41 -17.03 -26.13
C LEU A 708 17.18 -16.11 -25.20
N GLU A 709 16.64 -14.94 -24.84
CA GLU A 709 17.29 -14.00 -23.92
C GLU A 709 17.42 -14.65 -22.53
N GLN A 710 16.38 -15.37 -22.09
CA GLN A 710 16.47 -16.15 -20.87
C GLN A 710 17.57 -17.22 -20.93
N LEU A 711 17.77 -17.90 -22.07
CA LEU A 711 18.86 -18.87 -22.22
C LEU A 711 20.25 -18.23 -22.12
N VAL A 712 20.40 -16.97 -22.54
CA VAL A 712 21.64 -16.20 -22.29
C VAL A 712 21.80 -15.88 -20.81
N SER A 713 20.72 -15.43 -20.14
CA SER A 713 20.76 -15.14 -18.70
C SER A 713 21.10 -16.38 -17.84
N GLU A 714 20.76 -17.57 -18.33
CA GLU A 714 21.08 -18.87 -17.71
C GLU A 714 22.46 -19.41 -18.11
N GLY A 715 23.21 -18.69 -18.96
CA GLY A 715 24.56 -19.06 -19.40
C GLY A 715 24.59 -20.22 -20.39
N LEU A 716 23.47 -20.54 -21.03
CA LEU A 716 23.35 -21.64 -22.00
C LEU A 716 23.61 -21.18 -23.44
N LEU A 717 23.35 -19.90 -23.72
CA LEU A 717 23.74 -19.18 -24.93
C LEU A 717 24.58 -17.95 -24.56
N ASP A 718 25.22 -17.34 -25.55
CA ASP A 718 25.95 -16.07 -25.38
C ASP A 718 25.29 -14.90 -26.16
N GLU A 719 25.69 -13.68 -25.85
CA GLU A 719 25.16 -12.46 -26.53
C GLU A 719 25.42 -12.45 -28.05
N SER A 720 26.46 -13.15 -28.52
CA SER A 720 26.75 -13.23 -29.95
C SER A 720 25.78 -14.15 -30.69
N ASP A 721 25.28 -15.17 -30.01
CA ASP A 721 24.21 -16.05 -30.51
C ASP A 721 22.92 -15.27 -30.76
N LEU A 722 22.50 -14.40 -29.81
CA LEU A 722 21.30 -13.58 -29.98
C LEU A 722 21.41 -12.64 -31.18
N LYS A 723 22.56 -11.97 -31.33
CA LYS A 723 22.81 -11.10 -32.49
C LYS A 723 22.72 -11.85 -33.82
N SER A 724 23.19 -13.09 -33.85
CA SER A 724 23.08 -13.93 -35.05
C SER A 724 21.65 -14.42 -35.34
N ALA A 725 20.79 -14.42 -34.30
CA ALA A 725 19.40 -14.85 -34.36
C ALA A 725 18.43 -13.72 -34.74
N GLU A 726 18.88 -12.46 -34.73
CA GLU A 726 18.05 -11.30 -35.06
C GLU A 726 17.53 -11.39 -36.50
N LEU A 727 16.22 -11.26 -36.64
CA LEU A 727 15.51 -11.20 -37.90
C LEU A 727 14.85 -9.83 -38.04
N LYS A 728 14.62 -9.41 -39.28
CA LYS A 728 13.89 -8.18 -39.55
C LYS A 728 12.49 -8.24 -38.92
N LEU A 729 12.09 -7.18 -38.23
CA LEU A 729 10.74 -7.05 -37.70
C LEU A 729 9.74 -6.93 -38.85
N GLU A 730 8.93 -7.97 -39.04
CA GLU A 730 7.85 -8.03 -40.03
C GLU A 730 6.50 -8.32 -39.35
N ARG A 731 5.39 -7.88 -39.97
CA ARG A 731 4.02 -8.14 -39.48
C ARG A 731 3.54 -9.56 -39.73
N GLN A 732 4.37 -10.39 -40.39
CA GLN A 732 4.11 -11.80 -40.61
C GLN A 732 5.28 -12.65 -40.10
N VAL A 733 4.97 -13.80 -39.47
CA VAL A 733 5.95 -14.80 -39.06
C VAL A 733 6.46 -15.54 -40.31
N LEU A 734 7.76 -15.44 -40.58
CA LEU A 734 8.44 -16.27 -41.57
C LEU A 734 8.93 -17.57 -40.92
N PHE A 735 8.01 -18.52 -40.74
CA PHE A 735 8.24 -19.74 -39.96
C PHE A 735 9.51 -20.52 -40.37
N SER A 736 9.84 -20.59 -41.66
CA SER A 736 11.05 -21.29 -42.13
C SER A 736 12.35 -20.73 -41.55
N ASN A 737 12.44 -19.40 -41.44
CA ASN A 737 13.63 -18.72 -40.93
C ASN A 737 13.72 -18.90 -39.41
N VAL A 738 12.57 -18.77 -38.73
CA VAL A 738 12.45 -18.95 -37.29
C VAL A 738 12.80 -20.39 -36.89
N GLU A 739 12.25 -21.40 -37.58
CA GLU A 739 12.56 -22.81 -37.30
C GLU A 739 14.05 -23.13 -37.48
N HIS A 740 14.67 -22.62 -38.55
CA HIS A 740 16.08 -22.85 -38.83
C HIS A 740 16.96 -22.28 -37.72
N SER A 741 16.75 -21.00 -37.39
CA SER A 741 17.48 -20.29 -36.33
C SER A 741 17.25 -20.96 -34.96
N ARG A 742 15.99 -21.20 -34.58
CA ARG A 742 15.65 -21.75 -33.26
C ARG A 742 16.21 -23.15 -33.05
N LYS A 743 16.16 -24.02 -34.06
CA LYS A 743 16.74 -25.38 -33.97
C LYS A 743 18.26 -25.33 -33.75
N ALA A 744 18.97 -24.48 -34.48
CA ALA A 744 20.42 -24.32 -34.32
C ALA A 744 20.79 -23.85 -32.90
N LEU A 745 20.08 -22.84 -32.40
CA LEU A 745 20.36 -22.24 -31.09
C LEU A 745 19.98 -23.17 -29.94
N LEU A 746 18.82 -23.83 -29.98
CA LEU A 746 18.46 -24.80 -28.95
C LEU A 746 19.40 -26.01 -28.94
N SER A 747 19.99 -26.36 -30.09
CA SER A 747 21.04 -27.38 -30.14
C SER A 747 22.34 -26.92 -29.49
N LYS A 748 22.76 -25.67 -29.74
CA LYS A 748 23.92 -25.08 -29.05
C LYS A 748 23.68 -25.02 -27.54
N ALA A 749 22.51 -24.54 -27.11
CA ALA A 749 22.14 -24.43 -25.71
C ALA A 749 22.16 -25.78 -24.97
N TYR A 750 21.63 -26.83 -25.60
CA TYR A 750 21.68 -28.18 -25.04
C TYR A 750 23.11 -28.74 -24.94
N GLN A 751 23.96 -28.49 -25.95
CA GLN A 751 25.38 -28.85 -25.88
C GLN A 751 26.09 -28.13 -24.73
N THR A 752 25.81 -26.84 -24.53
CA THR A 752 26.32 -26.07 -23.40
C THR A 752 25.84 -26.65 -22.08
N PHE A 753 24.53 -26.91 -21.94
CA PHE A 753 23.93 -27.54 -20.75
C PHE A 753 24.63 -28.86 -20.37
N ASN A 754 24.85 -29.74 -21.34
CA ASN A 754 25.55 -31.01 -21.15
C ASN A 754 27.03 -30.86 -20.81
N THR A 755 27.66 -29.76 -21.23
CA THR A 755 29.08 -29.49 -20.99
C THR A 755 29.31 -28.89 -19.61
N ILE A 756 28.56 -27.84 -19.26
CA ILE A 756 28.76 -27.10 -18.01
C ILE A 756 28.03 -27.73 -16.82
N LYS A 757 26.99 -28.54 -17.08
CA LYS A 757 26.22 -29.29 -16.08
C LYS A 757 25.82 -28.47 -14.85
N PRO A 758 25.02 -27.40 -15.03
CA PRO A 758 24.65 -26.53 -13.92
C PRO A 758 23.71 -27.27 -12.96
N ALA A 759 24.16 -27.49 -11.72
CA ALA A 759 23.52 -28.39 -10.76
C ALA A 759 22.01 -28.13 -10.55
N HIS A 760 21.62 -26.86 -10.40
CA HIS A 760 20.21 -26.49 -10.19
C HIS A 760 19.32 -26.81 -11.41
N LEU A 761 19.81 -26.62 -12.63
CA LEU A 761 19.04 -26.93 -13.85
C LEU A 761 18.97 -28.43 -14.14
N ILE A 762 19.97 -29.21 -13.72
CA ILE A 762 19.95 -30.67 -13.83
C ILE A 762 18.87 -31.24 -12.92
N GLU A 763 18.82 -30.80 -11.67
CA GLU A 763 17.79 -31.25 -10.73
C GLU A 763 16.38 -30.91 -11.21
N GLU A 764 16.16 -29.68 -11.70
CA GLU A 764 14.89 -29.27 -12.32
C GLU A 764 14.53 -30.13 -13.54
N TYR A 765 15.51 -30.43 -14.42
CA TYR A 765 15.31 -31.24 -15.61
C TYR A 765 14.99 -32.71 -15.30
N ASP A 766 15.70 -33.31 -14.35
CA ASP A 766 15.49 -34.70 -13.94
C ASP A 766 14.09 -34.86 -13.31
N ASN A 767 13.71 -33.92 -12.44
CA ASN A 767 12.37 -33.89 -11.84
C ASN A 767 11.27 -33.73 -12.90
N PHE A 768 11.48 -32.88 -13.92
CA PHE A 768 10.57 -32.75 -15.05
C PHE A 768 10.45 -34.08 -15.82
N CYS A 769 11.57 -34.75 -16.12
CA CYS A 769 11.55 -36.03 -16.82
C CYS A 769 10.80 -37.11 -16.05
N ILE A 770 10.93 -37.16 -14.73
CA ILE A 770 10.20 -38.09 -13.86
C ILE A 770 8.70 -37.76 -13.86
N ALA A 771 8.34 -36.49 -13.67
CA ALA A 771 6.96 -36.05 -13.62
C ALA A 771 6.20 -36.29 -14.94
N GLU A 772 6.87 -36.09 -16.07
CA GLU A 772 6.27 -36.15 -17.41
C GLU A 772 6.48 -37.48 -18.15
N GLN A 773 6.99 -38.52 -17.45
CA GLN A 773 7.36 -39.81 -18.06
C GLN A 773 6.24 -40.46 -18.90
N GLY A 774 4.97 -40.21 -18.55
CA GLY A 774 3.80 -40.81 -19.19
C GLY A 774 3.50 -40.32 -20.62
N TRP A 775 4.27 -39.37 -21.16
CA TRP A 775 4.16 -38.97 -22.57
C TRP A 775 5.49 -38.51 -23.16
N LEU A 776 6.38 -37.95 -22.33
CA LEU A 776 7.62 -37.32 -22.77
C LEU A 776 8.57 -38.31 -23.47
N ALA A 777 8.65 -39.55 -22.98
CA ALA A 777 9.50 -40.58 -23.57
C ALA A 777 9.06 -40.94 -24.99
N ASP A 778 7.76 -41.22 -25.18
CA ASP A 778 7.20 -41.51 -26.51
C ASP A 778 7.33 -40.30 -27.45
N PHE A 779 7.10 -39.08 -26.97
CA PHE A 779 7.22 -37.88 -27.80
C PHE A 779 8.66 -37.63 -28.26
N ALA A 780 9.64 -37.79 -27.36
CA ALA A 780 11.04 -37.64 -27.69
C ALA A 780 11.50 -38.71 -28.69
N LEU A 781 11.09 -39.97 -28.49
CA LEU A 781 11.38 -41.07 -29.40
C LEU A 781 10.72 -40.85 -30.78
N TYR A 782 9.44 -40.51 -30.80
CA TYR A 782 8.68 -40.19 -32.01
C TYR A 782 9.37 -39.08 -32.82
N THR A 783 9.75 -37.99 -32.16
CA THR A 783 10.40 -36.83 -32.80
C THR A 783 11.76 -37.21 -33.37
N ALA A 784 12.56 -38.01 -32.64
CA ALA A 784 13.86 -38.49 -33.11
C ALA A 784 13.71 -39.41 -34.33
N ILE A 785 12.82 -40.42 -34.27
CA ILE A 785 12.56 -41.34 -35.41
C ILE A 785 12.11 -40.55 -36.64
N LYS A 786 11.19 -39.60 -36.47
CA LYS A 786 10.69 -38.73 -37.55
C LYS A 786 11.83 -37.96 -38.22
N SER A 787 12.76 -37.42 -37.42
CA SER A 787 13.93 -36.70 -37.93
C SER A 787 14.83 -37.61 -38.81
N HIS A 788 15.10 -38.85 -38.37
CA HIS A 788 15.93 -39.81 -39.10
C HIS A 788 15.28 -40.38 -40.37
N HIS A 789 13.96 -40.33 -40.46
CA HIS A 789 13.21 -40.73 -41.65
C HIS A 789 12.76 -39.53 -42.51
N GLN A 790 13.60 -38.49 -42.64
CA GLN A 790 13.36 -37.35 -43.54
C GLN A 790 12.02 -36.63 -43.29
N ARG A 791 11.56 -36.62 -42.03
CA ARG A 791 10.27 -36.05 -41.58
C ARG A 791 9.01 -36.73 -42.11
N LEU A 792 9.14 -37.95 -42.66
CA LEU A 792 8.00 -38.75 -43.09
C LEU A 792 6.98 -38.96 -41.95
N GLU A 793 5.71 -39.04 -42.30
CA GLU A 793 4.63 -39.38 -41.37
C GLU A 793 4.79 -40.80 -40.84
N TRP A 794 4.40 -41.06 -39.59
CA TRP A 794 4.72 -42.34 -38.94
C TRP A 794 4.11 -43.56 -39.64
N TYR A 795 2.96 -43.36 -40.31
CA TYR A 795 2.31 -44.42 -41.08
C TYR A 795 3.04 -44.79 -42.38
N ASN A 796 4.03 -43.97 -42.78
CA ASN A 796 4.96 -44.19 -43.90
C ASN A 796 6.34 -44.71 -43.45
N TRP A 797 6.55 -44.94 -42.14
CA TRP A 797 7.81 -45.49 -41.63
C TRP A 797 7.99 -46.99 -41.94
N PRO A 798 9.22 -47.52 -41.87
CA PRO A 798 9.45 -48.96 -41.92
C PRO A 798 8.60 -49.70 -40.88
N THR A 799 8.13 -50.90 -41.23
CA THR A 799 7.16 -51.66 -40.43
C THR A 799 7.55 -51.76 -38.95
N ASP A 800 8.81 -52.05 -38.64
CA ASP A 800 9.27 -52.20 -37.26
C ASP A 800 9.13 -50.92 -36.41
N PHE A 801 9.31 -49.73 -37.02
CA PHE A 801 9.08 -48.45 -36.34
C PHE A 801 7.60 -48.09 -36.30
N LYS A 802 6.87 -48.36 -37.40
CA LYS A 802 5.42 -48.13 -37.51
C LYS A 802 4.65 -48.93 -36.46
N THR A 803 4.98 -50.20 -36.25
CA THR A 803 4.30 -51.09 -35.29
C THR A 803 5.00 -51.17 -33.94
N ARG A 804 5.94 -50.26 -33.66
CA ARG A 804 6.63 -50.13 -32.37
C ARG A 804 7.28 -51.42 -31.86
N ASN A 805 8.04 -52.10 -32.73
CA ASN A 805 8.79 -53.30 -32.34
C ASN A 805 9.78 -52.96 -31.21
N SER A 806 9.57 -53.54 -30.03
CA SER A 806 10.30 -53.17 -28.80
C SER A 806 11.82 -53.32 -28.92
N LYS A 807 12.32 -54.34 -29.64
CA LYS A 807 13.77 -54.53 -29.83
C LYS A 807 14.36 -53.46 -30.74
N VAL A 808 13.65 -53.10 -31.80
CA VAL A 808 14.10 -52.07 -32.76
C VAL A 808 14.06 -50.70 -32.12
N LEU A 809 13.00 -50.38 -31.37
CA LEU A 809 12.90 -49.14 -30.62
C LEU A 809 14.00 -49.03 -29.56
N HIS A 810 14.25 -50.07 -28.76
CA HIS A 810 15.30 -50.03 -27.73
C HIS A 810 16.71 -49.89 -28.34
N SER A 811 16.97 -50.54 -29.48
CA SER A 811 18.22 -50.37 -30.24
C SER A 811 18.35 -48.95 -30.79
N PHE A 812 17.25 -48.32 -31.22
CA PHE A 812 17.24 -46.95 -31.70
C PHE A 812 17.46 -45.96 -30.53
N GLU A 813 16.76 -46.13 -29.42
CA GLU A 813 16.92 -45.34 -28.20
C GLU A 813 18.36 -45.34 -27.71
N SER A 814 18.98 -46.53 -27.64
CA SER A 814 20.37 -46.66 -27.21
C SER A 814 21.34 -45.97 -28.17
N LYS A 815 21.07 -46.02 -29.48
CA LYS A 815 21.92 -45.41 -30.51
C LYS A 815 21.79 -43.89 -30.58
N TYR A 816 20.61 -43.34 -30.32
CA TYR A 816 20.28 -41.92 -30.46
C TYR A 816 19.91 -41.26 -29.12
N ALA A 817 20.46 -41.77 -28.02
CA ALA A 817 20.12 -41.34 -26.66
C ALA A 817 20.27 -39.82 -26.45
N LEU A 818 21.34 -39.21 -26.98
CA LEU A 818 21.58 -37.76 -26.85
C LEU A 818 20.55 -36.92 -27.61
N GLU A 819 20.10 -37.36 -28.79
CA GLU A 819 19.09 -36.64 -29.56
C GLU A 819 17.71 -36.72 -28.90
N ILE A 820 17.38 -37.89 -28.35
CA ILE A 820 16.14 -38.10 -27.59
C ILE A 820 16.17 -37.23 -26.33
N ASP A 821 17.28 -37.22 -25.59
CA ASP A 821 17.44 -36.40 -24.40
C ASP A 821 17.37 -34.89 -24.72
N GLN A 822 17.92 -34.45 -25.85
CA GLN A 822 17.76 -33.08 -26.33
C GLN A 822 16.28 -32.68 -26.52
N VAL A 823 15.46 -33.56 -27.09
CA VAL A 823 14.01 -33.27 -27.26
C VAL A 823 13.33 -33.15 -25.89
N LYS A 824 13.66 -34.03 -24.94
CA LYS A 824 13.15 -33.95 -23.56
C LYS A 824 13.54 -32.63 -22.90
N TRP A 825 14.81 -32.24 -23.04
CA TRP A 825 15.33 -30.99 -22.50
C TRP A 825 14.65 -29.76 -23.11
N GLN A 826 14.38 -29.76 -24.40
CA GLN A 826 13.63 -28.66 -25.05
C GLN A 826 12.21 -28.52 -24.49
N GLN A 827 11.53 -29.62 -24.21
CA GLN A 827 10.21 -29.60 -23.56
C GLN A 827 10.30 -29.08 -22.12
N TYR A 828 11.32 -29.50 -21.37
CA TYR A 828 11.58 -28.95 -20.04
C TYR A 828 11.73 -27.42 -20.06
N ILE A 829 12.58 -26.88 -20.95
CA ILE A 829 12.76 -25.43 -21.08
C ILE A 829 11.45 -24.72 -21.44
N PHE A 830 10.69 -25.29 -22.38
CA PHE A 830 9.37 -24.76 -22.74
C PHE A 830 8.46 -24.63 -21.51
N PHE A 831 8.27 -25.71 -20.75
CA PHE A 831 7.38 -25.72 -19.59
C PHE A 831 7.88 -24.81 -18.48
N LYS A 832 9.20 -24.80 -18.22
CA LYS A 832 9.82 -23.90 -17.24
C LYS A 832 9.50 -22.44 -17.54
N GLN A 833 9.73 -22.01 -18.78
CA GLN A 833 9.48 -20.62 -19.18
C GLN A 833 7.98 -20.29 -19.20
N TRP A 834 7.15 -21.22 -19.68
CA TRP A 834 5.69 -21.03 -19.69
C TRP A 834 5.11 -20.89 -18.28
N HIS A 835 5.47 -21.78 -17.35
CA HIS A 835 4.98 -21.71 -15.97
C HIS A 835 5.41 -20.40 -15.29
N LYS A 836 6.64 -19.93 -15.53
CA LYS A 836 7.10 -18.63 -15.05
C LYS A 836 6.23 -17.47 -15.55
N LEU A 837 5.86 -17.48 -16.84
CA LEU A 837 4.98 -16.45 -17.41
C LEU A 837 3.54 -16.55 -16.89
N LYS A 838 3.00 -17.77 -16.73
CA LYS A 838 1.68 -18.01 -16.14
C LYS A 838 1.62 -17.52 -14.69
N ASP A 839 2.60 -17.86 -13.88
CA ASP A 839 2.69 -17.42 -12.49
C ASP A 839 2.80 -15.90 -12.38
N TYR A 840 3.58 -15.28 -13.27
CA TYR A 840 3.64 -13.82 -13.37
C TYR A 840 2.27 -13.22 -13.72
N SER A 841 1.57 -13.78 -14.71
CA SER A 841 0.22 -13.35 -15.10
C SER A 841 -0.77 -13.42 -13.93
N ASN A 842 -0.78 -14.57 -13.24
CA ASN A 842 -1.64 -14.80 -12.08
C ASN A 842 -1.31 -13.86 -10.91
N SER A 843 -0.03 -13.54 -10.67
CA SER A 843 0.38 -12.56 -9.66
C SER A 843 -0.16 -11.15 -9.92
N LYS A 844 -0.47 -10.83 -11.19
CA LYS A 844 -1.11 -9.59 -11.63
C LYS A 844 -2.63 -9.68 -11.66
N GLY A 845 -3.22 -10.82 -11.28
CA GLY A 845 -4.65 -11.07 -11.38
C GLY A 845 -5.15 -11.25 -12.82
N ILE A 846 -4.26 -11.70 -13.73
CA ILE A 846 -4.60 -12.05 -15.11
C ILE A 846 -4.63 -13.57 -15.24
N GLU A 847 -5.79 -14.13 -15.57
CA GLU A 847 -6.01 -15.56 -15.80
C GLU A 847 -5.85 -15.87 -17.31
N ILE A 848 -5.25 -17.01 -17.64
CA ILE A 848 -5.02 -17.43 -19.03
C ILE A 848 -6.09 -18.43 -19.47
N ILE A 849 -6.74 -18.14 -20.59
CA ILE A 849 -7.67 -19.03 -21.26
C ILE A 849 -6.92 -19.73 -22.40
N GLY A 850 -6.72 -21.04 -22.27
CA GLY A 850 -6.20 -21.89 -23.34
C GLY A 850 -7.29 -22.38 -24.28
N ASP A 851 -6.86 -23.10 -25.30
CA ASP A 851 -7.74 -23.69 -26.32
C ASP A 851 -7.33 -25.15 -26.57
N LEU A 852 -8.30 -26.06 -26.61
CA LEU A 852 -8.10 -27.49 -26.78
C LEU A 852 -8.84 -27.97 -28.05
N PRO A 853 -8.10 -28.27 -29.14
CA PRO A 853 -8.68 -28.89 -30.33
C PRO A 853 -9.31 -30.25 -29.98
N PHE A 854 -10.52 -30.56 -30.48
CA PHE A 854 -11.15 -31.84 -30.16
C PHE A 854 -10.36 -33.03 -30.71
N TYR A 855 -10.13 -33.03 -32.03
CA TYR A 855 -9.42 -34.07 -32.74
C TYR A 855 -7.90 -33.88 -32.68
N LEU A 856 -7.17 -34.95 -32.98
CA LEU A 856 -5.71 -34.94 -33.12
C LEU A 856 -5.33 -35.23 -34.57
N ASP A 857 -4.16 -34.77 -34.99
CA ASP A 857 -3.59 -35.17 -36.26
C ASP A 857 -3.37 -36.68 -36.30
N TYR A 858 -3.65 -37.29 -37.45
CA TYR A 858 -3.31 -38.69 -37.70
C TYR A 858 -1.80 -38.92 -37.51
N ASP A 859 -0.97 -37.98 -37.96
CA ASP A 859 0.48 -37.98 -37.77
C ASP A 859 0.89 -37.35 -36.42
N SER A 860 0.42 -37.94 -35.32
CA SER A 860 0.73 -37.54 -33.93
C SER A 860 1.30 -38.69 -33.10
N VAL A 861 2.04 -38.33 -32.04
CA VAL A 861 2.63 -39.31 -31.11
C VAL A 861 1.57 -40.15 -30.43
N GLU A 862 0.42 -39.58 -30.05
CA GLU A 862 -0.61 -40.31 -29.33
C GLU A 862 -1.30 -41.38 -30.20
N VAL A 863 -1.53 -41.09 -31.49
CA VAL A 863 -2.07 -42.08 -32.43
C VAL A 863 -1.04 -43.19 -32.71
N TRP A 864 0.25 -42.84 -32.80
CA TRP A 864 1.32 -43.82 -33.01
C TRP A 864 1.56 -44.70 -31.77
N SER A 865 1.56 -44.13 -30.56
CA SER A 865 1.91 -44.86 -29.34
C SER A 865 0.76 -45.64 -28.72
N GLN A 866 -0.49 -45.21 -28.96
CA GLN A 866 -1.71 -45.82 -28.44
C GLN A 866 -2.79 -45.95 -29.55
N PRO A 867 -2.51 -46.68 -30.64
CA PRO A 867 -3.40 -46.77 -31.80
C PRO A 867 -4.79 -47.34 -31.48
N GLU A 868 -4.92 -48.17 -30.45
CA GLU A 868 -6.16 -48.80 -30.00
C GLU A 868 -7.22 -47.80 -29.52
N LEU A 869 -6.80 -46.60 -29.11
CA LEU A 869 -7.69 -45.52 -28.69
C LEU A 869 -8.38 -44.81 -29.86
N PHE A 870 -8.08 -45.22 -31.10
CA PHE A 870 -8.61 -44.64 -32.33
C PHE A 870 -9.20 -45.72 -33.24
N LYS A 871 -10.12 -45.36 -34.13
CA LYS A 871 -10.77 -46.28 -35.08
C LYS A 871 -9.85 -46.62 -36.27
N LEU A 872 -8.79 -47.37 -36.00
CA LEU A 872 -7.83 -47.85 -37.00
C LEU A 872 -8.06 -49.32 -37.36
N ASP A 873 -7.72 -49.71 -38.59
CA ASP A 873 -7.72 -51.11 -39.03
C ASP A 873 -6.45 -51.86 -38.56
N ASN A 874 -6.36 -53.16 -38.87
CA ASN A 874 -5.20 -54.00 -38.53
C ASN A 874 -3.88 -53.55 -39.21
N HIS A 875 -3.94 -52.65 -40.18
CA HIS A 875 -2.79 -52.03 -40.85
C HIS A 875 -2.50 -50.62 -40.32
N LEU A 876 -3.16 -50.23 -39.22
CA LEU A 876 -3.12 -48.94 -38.55
C LEU A 876 -3.64 -47.78 -39.40
N LYS A 877 -4.47 -48.04 -40.42
CA LYS A 877 -5.10 -46.99 -41.25
C LYS A 877 -6.46 -46.57 -40.67
N PRO A 878 -6.86 -45.30 -40.76
CA PRO A 878 -8.19 -44.87 -40.32
C PRO A 878 -9.27 -45.59 -41.12
N THR A 879 -10.25 -46.15 -40.43
CA THR A 879 -11.46 -46.69 -41.08
C THR A 879 -12.44 -45.57 -41.42
N HIS A 880 -12.50 -44.57 -40.54
CA HIS A 880 -13.30 -43.37 -40.68
C HIS A 880 -12.52 -42.16 -40.16
N VAL A 881 -12.87 -40.98 -40.66
CA VAL A 881 -12.26 -39.70 -40.33
C VAL A 881 -13.30 -38.65 -39.97
N ALA A 882 -12.87 -37.66 -39.20
CA ALA A 882 -13.71 -36.55 -38.79
C ALA A 882 -13.99 -35.58 -39.93
N GLY A 883 -15.17 -34.97 -39.88
CA GLY A 883 -15.55 -33.86 -40.74
C GLY A 883 -16.80 -33.16 -40.22
N VAL A 884 -17.43 -32.36 -41.08
CA VAL A 884 -18.77 -31.79 -40.88
C VAL A 884 -19.59 -31.94 -42.17
N PRO A 885 -20.92 -32.11 -42.06
CA PRO A 885 -21.78 -32.23 -43.24
C PRO A 885 -21.75 -30.97 -44.11
N PRO A 886 -22.27 -31.03 -45.35
CA PRO A 886 -22.53 -29.85 -46.17
C PRO A 886 -23.33 -28.79 -45.41
N ASP A 887 -22.89 -27.54 -45.51
CA ASP A 887 -23.55 -26.37 -44.92
C ASP A 887 -23.58 -25.21 -45.92
N TYR A 888 -24.11 -24.05 -45.49
CA TYR A 888 -24.21 -22.87 -46.34
C TYR A 888 -22.85 -22.23 -46.70
N PHE A 889 -21.75 -22.65 -46.07
CA PHE A 889 -20.39 -22.21 -46.37
C PHE A 889 -19.67 -23.17 -47.33
N ASN A 890 -20.01 -24.48 -47.31
CA ASN A 890 -19.38 -25.48 -48.15
C ASN A 890 -20.37 -26.60 -48.55
N GLU A 891 -20.74 -26.63 -49.84
CA GLU A 891 -21.67 -27.62 -50.43
C GLU A 891 -21.12 -29.07 -50.42
N ASP A 892 -19.80 -29.25 -50.29
CA ASP A 892 -19.14 -30.56 -50.17
C ASP A 892 -18.98 -31.02 -48.70
N GLY A 893 -19.36 -30.17 -47.74
CA GLY A 893 -18.97 -30.30 -46.34
C GLY A 893 -17.45 -30.15 -46.15
N GLN A 894 -16.96 -30.32 -44.92
CA GLN A 894 -15.53 -30.23 -44.64
C GLN A 894 -15.00 -31.58 -44.17
N LEU A 895 -14.08 -32.16 -44.95
CA LEU A 895 -13.37 -33.37 -44.59
C LEU A 895 -12.06 -32.98 -43.90
N TRP A 896 -11.94 -33.24 -42.60
CA TRP A 896 -10.76 -32.83 -41.84
C TRP A 896 -9.65 -33.87 -41.84
N GLY A 897 -9.98 -35.13 -42.15
CA GLY A 897 -9.00 -36.22 -42.29
C GLY A 897 -8.41 -36.72 -40.96
N MET A 898 -8.90 -36.22 -39.82
CA MET A 898 -8.44 -36.60 -38.49
C MET A 898 -9.05 -37.94 -38.04
N PRO A 899 -8.32 -38.82 -37.34
CA PRO A 899 -8.86 -40.08 -36.84
C PRO A 899 -9.92 -39.85 -35.75
N ILE A 900 -10.89 -40.76 -35.70
CA ILE A 900 -11.97 -40.74 -34.72
C ILE A 900 -11.57 -41.58 -33.50
N PHE A 901 -11.89 -41.08 -32.30
CA PHE A 901 -11.66 -41.79 -31.05
C PHE A 901 -12.50 -43.07 -30.94
N ASN A 902 -11.91 -44.11 -30.36
CA ASN A 902 -12.64 -45.32 -29.96
C ASN A 902 -13.33 -45.06 -28.60
N TRP A 903 -14.47 -44.36 -28.65
CA TRP A 903 -15.21 -43.94 -27.45
C TRP A 903 -15.71 -45.11 -26.59
N GLU A 904 -15.96 -46.27 -27.19
CA GLU A 904 -16.35 -47.50 -26.46
C GLU A 904 -15.21 -47.95 -25.55
N LEU A 905 -14.01 -48.15 -26.10
CA LEU A 905 -12.82 -48.53 -25.33
C LEU A 905 -12.44 -47.46 -24.30
N MET A 906 -12.52 -46.18 -24.69
CA MET A 906 -12.23 -45.09 -23.75
C MET A 906 -13.20 -45.08 -22.56
N LYS A 907 -14.49 -45.39 -22.78
CA LYS A 907 -15.47 -45.48 -21.71
C LYS A 907 -15.20 -46.67 -20.78
N GLU A 908 -14.85 -47.82 -21.33
CA GLU A 908 -14.46 -49.01 -20.55
C GLU A 908 -13.28 -48.71 -19.61
N ASN A 909 -12.33 -47.91 -20.08
CA ASN A 909 -11.15 -47.49 -19.30
C ASN A 909 -11.39 -46.20 -18.50
N GLY A 910 -12.63 -45.77 -18.31
CA GLY A 910 -12.98 -44.62 -17.48
C GLY A 910 -12.49 -43.26 -17.99
N TYR A 911 -12.24 -43.16 -19.31
CA TYR A 911 -11.77 -41.98 -20.02
C TYR A 911 -10.39 -41.47 -19.56
N GLU A 912 -9.53 -42.36 -19.06
CA GLU A 912 -8.22 -42.02 -18.48
C GLU A 912 -7.36 -41.13 -19.40
N TRP A 913 -7.30 -41.45 -20.69
CA TRP A 913 -6.52 -40.68 -21.66
C TRP A 913 -6.99 -39.22 -21.77
N TRP A 914 -8.31 -39.00 -21.89
CA TRP A 914 -8.88 -37.66 -21.97
C TRP A 914 -8.73 -36.89 -20.66
N ILE A 915 -8.90 -37.56 -19.51
CA ILE A 915 -8.64 -36.97 -18.19
C ILE A 915 -7.17 -36.53 -18.10
N GLY A 916 -6.22 -37.36 -18.54
CA GLY A 916 -4.80 -37.03 -18.59
C GLY A 916 -4.50 -35.85 -19.51
N ARG A 917 -5.13 -35.79 -20.69
CA ARG A 917 -5.04 -34.66 -21.63
C ARG A 917 -5.55 -33.35 -21.02
N LEU A 918 -6.69 -33.40 -20.32
CA LEU A 918 -7.25 -32.23 -19.63
C LEU A 918 -6.39 -31.79 -18.44
N LYS A 919 -5.88 -32.72 -17.63
CA LYS A 919 -4.93 -32.40 -16.54
C LYS A 919 -3.73 -31.65 -17.08
N LYS A 920 -3.13 -32.14 -18.17
CA LYS A 920 -1.97 -31.49 -18.78
C LYS A 920 -2.26 -30.06 -19.25
N ASN A 921 -3.45 -29.83 -19.82
CA ASN A 921 -3.86 -28.49 -20.24
C ASN A 921 -4.18 -27.58 -19.05
N MET A 922 -4.75 -28.09 -17.96
CA MET A 922 -5.01 -27.30 -16.75
C MET A 922 -3.74 -26.96 -15.95
N GLU A 923 -2.62 -27.66 -16.16
CA GLU A 923 -1.31 -27.19 -15.72
C GLU A 923 -0.87 -25.93 -16.49
N MET A 924 -1.22 -25.87 -17.78
CA MET A 924 -0.85 -24.76 -18.66
C MET A 924 -1.79 -23.56 -18.58
N PHE A 925 -3.07 -23.74 -18.27
CA PHE A 925 -4.07 -22.68 -18.37
C PHE A 925 -4.99 -22.63 -17.14
N ASP A 926 -5.61 -21.48 -16.88
CA ASP A 926 -6.54 -21.31 -15.77
C ASP A 926 -7.99 -21.63 -16.18
N LEU A 927 -8.33 -21.41 -17.45
CA LEU A 927 -9.53 -21.93 -18.10
C LEU A 927 -9.18 -22.53 -19.46
N LEU A 928 -10.04 -23.40 -19.97
CA LEU A 928 -9.82 -24.08 -21.24
C LEU A 928 -11.07 -24.06 -22.12
N ARG A 929 -10.95 -23.49 -23.33
CA ARG A 929 -11.95 -23.65 -24.39
C ARG A 929 -11.85 -25.06 -24.96
N LEU A 930 -12.98 -25.77 -24.98
CA LEU A 930 -13.14 -27.05 -25.64
C LEU A 930 -13.68 -26.77 -27.04
N ASP A 931 -12.78 -26.79 -28.03
CA ASP A 931 -13.13 -26.59 -29.42
C ASP A 931 -14.03 -27.73 -29.92
N HIS A 932 -14.96 -27.41 -30.82
CA HIS A 932 -15.90 -28.36 -31.39
C HIS A 932 -16.67 -29.17 -30.34
N PHE A 933 -17.14 -28.50 -29.28
CA PHE A 933 -17.79 -29.15 -28.13
C PHE A 933 -18.96 -30.05 -28.54
N ARG A 934 -19.63 -29.73 -29.65
CA ARG A 934 -20.73 -30.54 -30.18
C ARG A 934 -20.36 -32.00 -30.39
N ALA A 935 -19.10 -32.33 -30.71
CA ALA A 935 -18.63 -33.71 -30.88
C ALA A 935 -18.67 -34.54 -29.59
N PHE A 936 -18.77 -33.93 -28.41
CA PHE A 936 -19.07 -34.66 -27.18
C PHE A 936 -20.52 -35.16 -27.13
N SER A 937 -21.46 -34.50 -27.82
CA SER A 937 -22.85 -34.94 -27.93
C SER A 937 -23.04 -35.87 -29.13
N SER A 938 -22.65 -35.41 -30.32
CA SER A 938 -22.69 -36.18 -31.56
C SER A 938 -21.61 -35.68 -32.52
N PHE A 939 -20.99 -36.55 -33.31
CA PHE A 939 -19.94 -36.17 -34.27
C PHE A 939 -20.22 -36.75 -35.66
N TRP A 940 -19.70 -36.09 -36.70
CA TRP A 940 -19.88 -36.52 -38.08
C TRP A 940 -18.73 -37.44 -38.48
N GLU A 941 -19.06 -38.68 -38.80
CA GLU A 941 -18.12 -39.74 -39.15
C GLU A 941 -18.17 -40.01 -40.65
N VAL A 942 -17.06 -39.80 -41.35
CA VAL A 942 -16.93 -39.99 -42.81
C VAL A 942 -16.05 -41.21 -43.11
N PRO A 943 -16.44 -42.12 -44.02
CA PRO A 943 -15.56 -43.22 -44.46
C PRO A 943 -14.22 -42.69 -44.99
N ALA A 944 -13.10 -43.27 -44.54
CA ALA A 944 -11.76 -42.70 -44.80
C ALA A 944 -11.34 -42.68 -46.28
N GLN A 945 -11.99 -43.48 -47.14
CA GLN A 945 -11.76 -43.51 -48.58
C GLN A 945 -12.45 -42.39 -49.37
N ASP A 946 -13.37 -41.65 -48.74
CA ASP A 946 -14.16 -40.62 -49.41
C ASP A 946 -13.34 -39.34 -49.62
N LYS A 947 -13.67 -38.60 -50.69
CA LYS A 947 -12.95 -37.36 -51.07
C LYS A 947 -13.58 -36.09 -50.50
N ASN A 948 -14.80 -36.17 -49.97
CA ASN A 948 -15.54 -35.08 -49.35
C ASN A 948 -16.39 -35.63 -48.18
N ALA A 949 -17.09 -34.76 -47.47
CA ALA A 949 -17.78 -35.14 -46.23
C ALA A 949 -19.26 -35.52 -46.42
N ILE A 950 -19.75 -35.54 -47.67
CA ILE A 950 -21.18 -35.71 -48.00
C ILE A 950 -21.74 -37.03 -47.46
N ASN A 951 -21.01 -38.14 -47.61
CA ASN A 951 -21.49 -39.47 -47.24
C ASN A 951 -21.24 -39.84 -45.77
N GLY A 952 -20.94 -38.84 -44.91
CA GLY A 952 -20.79 -39.10 -43.48
C GLY A 952 -22.12 -39.43 -42.79
N THR A 953 -22.02 -39.82 -41.52
CA THR A 953 -23.19 -40.06 -40.67
C THR A 953 -22.98 -39.48 -39.27
N TRP A 954 -24.07 -39.04 -38.64
CA TRP A 954 -24.04 -38.61 -37.25
C TRP A 954 -23.90 -39.82 -36.31
N GLN A 955 -22.86 -39.80 -35.50
CA GLN A 955 -22.60 -40.79 -34.45
C GLN A 955 -22.76 -40.16 -33.07
N GLN A 956 -23.17 -40.95 -32.09
CA GLN A 956 -23.30 -40.47 -30.72
C GLN A 956 -21.93 -40.29 -30.07
N GLY A 957 -21.70 -39.13 -29.47
CA GLY A 957 -20.51 -38.84 -28.67
C GLY A 957 -20.58 -39.44 -27.26
N PRO A 958 -19.55 -39.24 -26.44
CA PRO A 958 -19.48 -39.81 -25.09
C PRO A 958 -20.49 -39.18 -24.10
N GLY A 959 -21.03 -38.00 -24.40
CA GLY A 959 -22.14 -37.38 -23.71
C GLY A 959 -21.91 -37.08 -22.23
N LYS A 960 -22.98 -37.20 -21.44
CA LYS A 960 -23.02 -36.80 -20.03
C LYS A 960 -22.10 -37.61 -19.12
N ASP A 961 -21.98 -38.93 -19.35
CA ASP A 961 -21.15 -39.85 -18.56
C ASP A 961 -19.67 -39.41 -18.53
N PHE A 962 -19.16 -38.96 -19.68
CA PHE A 962 -17.83 -38.37 -19.77
C PHE A 962 -17.66 -37.15 -18.87
N PHE A 963 -18.58 -36.18 -18.95
CA PHE A 963 -18.48 -34.97 -18.14
C PHE A 963 -18.75 -35.20 -16.66
N GLU A 964 -19.48 -36.24 -16.28
CA GLU A 964 -19.60 -36.67 -14.88
C GLU A 964 -18.25 -37.16 -14.34
N LYS A 965 -17.48 -37.92 -15.15
CA LYS A 965 -16.11 -38.30 -14.82
C LYS A 965 -15.19 -37.08 -14.77
N ILE A 966 -15.26 -36.17 -15.73
CA ILE A 966 -14.48 -34.92 -15.70
C ILE A 966 -14.80 -34.10 -14.45
N LYS A 967 -16.07 -33.95 -14.08
CA LYS A 967 -16.50 -33.21 -12.88
C LYS A 967 -15.98 -33.84 -11.58
N SER A 968 -15.81 -35.16 -11.54
CA SER A 968 -15.20 -35.82 -10.39
C SER A 968 -13.73 -35.44 -10.18
N VAL A 969 -13.00 -35.12 -11.26
CA VAL A 969 -11.60 -34.69 -11.24
C VAL A 969 -11.49 -33.17 -11.13
N PHE A 970 -12.40 -32.44 -11.77
CA PHE A 970 -12.44 -30.98 -11.82
C PHE A 970 -13.80 -30.45 -11.32
N PRO A 971 -14.04 -30.39 -9.99
CA PRO A 971 -15.34 -29.98 -9.45
C PRO A 971 -15.80 -28.59 -9.89
N ALA A 972 -14.86 -27.68 -10.16
CA ALA A 972 -15.12 -26.30 -10.59
C ALA A 972 -15.49 -26.18 -12.08
N MET A 973 -15.29 -27.23 -12.89
CA MET A 973 -15.54 -27.25 -14.33
C MET A 973 -14.99 -26.00 -15.07
N PRO A 974 -13.66 -25.78 -15.07
CA PRO A 974 -13.01 -24.58 -15.64
C PRO A 974 -12.95 -24.61 -17.19
N PHE A 975 -14.03 -25.04 -17.84
CA PHE A 975 -14.10 -25.25 -19.27
C PHE A 975 -15.07 -24.27 -19.93
N ILE A 976 -14.86 -23.99 -21.21
CA ILE A 976 -15.75 -23.17 -22.05
C ILE A 976 -16.16 -24.04 -23.24
N ALA A 977 -17.46 -24.14 -23.49
CA ALA A 977 -17.97 -24.88 -24.64
C ALA A 977 -17.94 -23.97 -25.88
N GLU A 978 -17.18 -24.38 -26.90
CA GLU A 978 -17.33 -23.84 -28.24
C GLU A 978 -18.58 -24.46 -28.88
N ASP A 979 -19.66 -23.69 -28.93
CA ASP A 979 -20.99 -24.10 -29.37
C ASP A 979 -21.49 -23.24 -30.54
N LEU A 980 -20.65 -23.05 -31.55
CA LEU A 980 -20.97 -22.30 -32.76
C LEU A 980 -21.38 -23.23 -33.92
N GLY A 981 -22.05 -22.67 -34.93
CA GLY A 981 -22.56 -23.41 -36.10
C GLY A 981 -24.00 -23.91 -35.93
N GLU A 982 -24.40 -24.90 -36.72
CA GLU A 982 -25.70 -25.57 -36.56
C GLU A 982 -25.68 -26.49 -35.34
N ILE A 983 -26.21 -25.97 -34.23
CA ILE A 983 -26.28 -26.66 -32.93
C ILE A 983 -27.68 -27.21 -32.70
N THR A 984 -27.77 -28.50 -32.38
CA THR A 984 -29.02 -29.17 -32.00
C THR A 984 -29.36 -28.92 -30.53
N GLU A 985 -30.64 -29.00 -30.15
CA GLU A 985 -31.09 -28.87 -28.75
C GLU A 985 -30.35 -29.81 -27.77
N GLU A 986 -29.92 -30.98 -28.24
CA GLU A 986 -29.15 -31.93 -27.44
C GLU A 986 -27.79 -31.39 -26.98
N VAL A 987 -27.11 -30.62 -27.82
CA VAL A 987 -25.80 -30.02 -27.51
C VAL A 987 -25.98 -28.89 -26.52
N GLU A 988 -27.00 -28.04 -26.70
CA GLU A 988 -27.33 -26.98 -25.75
C GLU A 988 -27.71 -27.56 -24.39
N ARG A 989 -28.53 -28.62 -24.36
CA ARG A 989 -28.88 -29.33 -23.14
C ARG A 989 -27.65 -29.94 -22.47
N LEU A 990 -26.75 -30.58 -23.22
CA LEU A 990 -25.52 -31.14 -22.66
C LEU A 990 -24.70 -30.04 -21.98
N ARG A 991 -24.45 -28.91 -22.66
CA ARG A 991 -23.73 -27.74 -22.13
C ARG A 991 -24.38 -27.21 -20.84
N ASP A 992 -25.70 -27.01 -20.86
CA ASP A 992 -26.43 -26.38 -19.76
C ASP A 992 -26.55 -27.29 -18.54
N ASP A 993 -26.77 -28.61 -18.74
CA ASP A 993 -26.82 -29.61 -17.66
C ASP A 993 -25.51 -29.67 -16.87
N ILE A 994 -24.37 -29.54 -17.56
CA ILE A 994 -23.03 -29.51 -16.94
C ILE A 994 -22.57 -28.09 -16.57
N LYS A 995 -23.40 -27.07 -16.85
CA LYS A 995 -23.21 -25.65 -16.53
C LYS A 995 -21.99 -24.99 -17.15
N LEU A 996 -21.54 -25.44 -18.32
CA LEU A 996 -20.45 -24.78 -19.03
C LEU A 996 -20.94 -23.49 -19.72
N PRO A 997 -20.14 -22.42 -19.74
CA PRO A 997 -20.44 -21.23 -20.52
C PRO A 997 -20.28 -21.52 -22.02
N GLY A 998 -21.27 -21.11 -22.81
CA GLY A 998 -21.22 -21.09 -24.28
C GLY A 998 -20.62 -19.80 -24.83
N MET A 999 -20.43 -19.74 -26.15
CA MET A 999 -19.85 -18.62 -26.89
C MET A 999 -20.90 -17.83 -27.67
N LYS A 1000 -20.78 -16.50 -27.65
CA LYS A 1000 -21.67 -15.59 -28.39
C LYS A 1000 -20.83 -14.66 -29.27
N VAL A 1001 -20.82 -14.86 -30.58
CA VAL A 1001 -19.97 -14.11 -31.52
C VAL A 1001 -20.78 -13.06 -32.27
N LEU A 1002 -20.52 -11.78 -32.00
CA LEU A 1002 -21.35 -10.69 -32.50
C LEU A 1002 -21.31 -10.53 -34.04
N GLN A 1003 -20.24 -10.94 -34.72
CA GLN A 1003 -20.22 -10.97 -36.20
C GLN A 1003 -21.35 -11.83 -36.81
N PHE A 1004 -21.89 -12.80 -36.06
CA PHE A 1004 -23.01 -13.65 -36.51
C PHE A 1004 -24.40 -13.07 -36.16
N ALA A 1005 -24.46 -11.92 -35.49
CA ALA A 1005 -25.71 -11.41 -34.92
C ALA A 1005 -26.62 -10.70 -35.95
N PHE A 1006 -26.05 -10.14 -37.03
CA PHE A 1006 -26.71 -9.08 -37.80
C PHE A 1006 -27.39 -9.52 -39.12
N GLY A 1007 -27.57 -10.83 -39.33
CA GLY A 1007 -28.20 -11.42 -40.52
C GLY A 1007 -29.72 -11.19 -40.63
N SER A 1008 -30.39 -11.94 -41.52
CA SER A 1008 -31.85 -11.85 -41.77
C SER A 1008 -32.70 -12.11 -40.52
N HIS A 1009 -32.19 -12.90 -39.60
CA HIS A 1009 -32.84 -13.29 -38.35
C HIS A 1009 -32.39 -12.46 -37.13
N LEU A 1010 -31.90 -11.22 -37.35
CA LEU A 1010 -31.38 -10.30 -36.30
C LEU A 1010 -32.16 -10.38 -34.97
N ALA A 1011 -33.49 -10.27 -35.01
CA ALA A 1011 -34.34 -10.19 -33.82
C ALA A 1011 -34.34 -11.47 -32.96
N ILE A 1012 -34.07 -12.63 -33.56
CA ILE A 1012 -34.05 -13.93 -32.88
C ILE A 1012 -32.65 -14.55 -32.83
N SER A 1013 -31.62 -13.84 -33.32
CA SER A 1013 -30.26 -14.36 -33.34
C SER A 1013 -29.80 -14.67 -31.92
N PRO A 1014 -29.24 -15.86 -31.65
CA PRO A 1014 -28.71 -16.17 -30.32
C PRO A 1014 -27.46 -15.35 -29.99
N HIS A 1015 -26.82 -14.72 -30.98
CA HIS A 1015 -25.59 -13.95 -30.84
C HIS A 1015 -25.80 -12.44 -30.60
N ILE A 1016 -27.05 -11.95 -30.67
CA ILE A 1016 -27.35 -10.54 -30.41
C ILE A 1016 -27.50 -10.29 -28.90
N PRO A 1017 -26.92 -9.22 -28.32
CA PRO A 1017 -26.86 -9.03 -26.87
C PRO A 1017 -28.19 -9.09 -26.11
N HIS A 1018 -29.31 -8.65 -26.71
CA HIS A 1018 -30.62 -8.67 -26.05
C HIS A 1018 -31.25 -10.07 -25.95
N ASN A 1019 -30.74 -11.06 -26.68
CA ASN A 1019 -31.20 -12.45 -26.64
C ASN A 1019 -30.34 -13.34 -25.73
N PHE A 1020 -29.39 -12.78 -25.00
CA PHE A 1020 -28.58 -13.54 -24.05
C PHE A 1020 -29.45 -13.93 -22.84
N THR A 1021 -29.93 -15.18 -22.84
CA THR A 1021 -30.90 -15.71 -21.87
C THR A 1021 -30.34 -15.82 -20.44
N ASN A 1022 -29.02 -15.91 -20.29
CA ASN A 1022 -28.34 -15.90 -19.00
C ASN A 1022 -26.95 -15.28 -19.10
N ARG A 1023 -26.29 -15.06 -17.95
CA ARG A 1023 -24.92 -14.49 -17.90
C ARG A 1023 -23.82 -15.53 -18.15
N ASN A 1024 -24.10 -16.83 -18.05
CA ASN A 1024 -23.12 -17.91 -18.18
C ASN A 1024 -22.74 -18.14 -19.64
N CYS A 1025 -22.15 -17.13 -20.27
CA CYS A 1025 -21.65 -17.17 -21.63
C CYS A 1025 -20.48 -16.19 -21.76
N ILE A 1026 -19.72 -16.36 -22.84
CA ILE A 1026 -18.62 -15.49 -23.21
C ILE A 1026 -18.96 -14.83 -24.54
N ALA A 1027 -19.02 -13.50 -24.54
CA ALA A 1027 -19.27 -12.71 -25.72
C ALA A 1027 -17.95 -12.37 -26.42
N TYR A 1028 -17.92 -12.52 -27.74
CA TYR A 1028 -16.80 -12.20 -28.61
C TYR A 1028 -17.24 -11.21 -29.68
N SER A 1029 -16.36 -10.29 -30.09
CA SER A 1029 -16.57 -9.59 -31.36
C SER A 1029 -16.45 -10.57 -32.54
N GLY A 1030 -15.35 -11.32 -32.55
CA GLY A 1030 -14.98 -12.39 -33.47
C GLY A 1030 -13.99 -13.34 -32.79
N THR A 1031 -13.76 -14.50 -33.37
CA THR A 1031 -12.72 -15.46 -32.97
C THR A 1031 -11.50 -15.33 -33.90
N HIS A 1032 -10.52 -16.21 -33.74
CA HIS A 1032 -9.35 -16.27 -34.62
C HIS A 1032 -9.68 -16.74 -36.05
N ASP A 1033 -10.81 -17.44 -36.25
CA ASP A 1033 -11.30 -17.88 -37.57
C ASP A 1033 -12.07 -16.79 -38.31
N ASN A 1034 -12.52 -15.77 -37.59
CA ASN A 1034 -13.25 -14.66 -38.17
C ASN A 1034 -12.30 -13.63 -38.78
N ASN A 1035 -12.82 -12.86 -39.74
CA ASN A 1035 -12.15 -11.67 -40.20
C ASN A 1035 -12.12 -10.61 -39.09
N THR A 1036 -11.24 -9.61 -39.21
CA THR A 1036 -11.31 -8.44 -38.32
C THR A 1036 -12.64 -7.73 -38.54
N LEU A 1037 -13.16 -7.01 -37.55
CA LEU A 1037 -14.45 -6.31 -37.65
C LEU A 1037 -14.50 -5.36 -38.85
N ARG A 1038 -13.39 -4.70 -39.18
CA ARG A 1038 -13.32 -3.84 -40.36
C ARG A 1038 -13.26 -4.66 -41.66
N GLY A 1039 -12.51 -5.75 -41.69
CA GLY A 1039 -12.46 -6.64 -42.85
C GLY A 1039 -13.82 -7.27 -43.14
N TRP A 1040 -14.47 -7.81 -42.11
CA TRP A 1040 -15.84 -8.34 -42.14
C TRP A 1040 -16.85 -7.31 -42.66
N PHE A 1041 -16.86 -6.11 -42.05
CA PHE A 1041 -17.78 -5.05 -42.43
C PHE A 1041 -17.56 -4.56 -43.86
N ASN A 1042 -16.31 -4.44 -44.31
CA ASN A 1042 -16.00 -3.89 -45.63
C ASN A 1042 -16.20 -4.91 -46.76
N ASN A 1043 -15.81 -6.16 -46.53
CA ASN A 1043 -15.56 -7.12 -47.60
C ASN A 1043 -16.48 -8.35 -47.58
N GLU A 1044 -17.12 -8.70 -46.44
CA GLU A 1044 -17.84 -9.97 -46.31
C GLU A 1044 -19.37 -9.79 -46.21
N ILE A 1045 -19.87 -8.70 -45.61
CA ILE A 1045 -21.32 -8.51 -45.43
C ILE A 1045 -21.98 -7.68 -46.54
N ASP A 1046 -23.23 -8.03 -46.85
CA ASP A 1046 -24.04 -7.34 -47.86
C ASP A 1046 -24.62 -5.99 -47.36
N LYS A 1047 -25.18 -5.22 -48.30
CA LYS A 1047 -25.80 -3.91 -47.99
C LYS A 1047 -26.94 -4.03 -46.98
N LEU A 1048 -27.73 -5.10 -47.03
CA LEU A 1048 -28.87 -5.31 -46.13
C LEU A 1048 -28.40 -5.57 -44.69
N THR A 1049 -27.36 -6.37 -44.50
CA THR A 1049 -26.73 -6.63 -43.20
C THR A 1049 -26.14 -5.36 -42.60
N LYS A 1050 -25.47 -4.52 -43.41
CA LYS A 1050 -25.03 -3.18 -42.97
C LYS A 1050 -26.19 -2.32 -42.49
N GLN A 1051 -27.30 -2.30 -43.24
CA GLN A 1051 -28.48 -1.53 -42.85
C GLN A 1051 -29.14 -2.05 -41.56
N ARG A 1052 -29.20 -3.37 -41.36
CA ARG A 1052 -29.67 -3.99 -40.10
C ARG A 1052 -28.79 -3.60 -38.91
N LEU A 1053 -27.47 -3.62 -39.08
CA LEU A 1053 -26.52 -3.20 -38.05
C LEU A 1053 -26.68 -1.73 -37.66
N ILE A 1054 -26.80 -0.83 -38.65
CA ILE A 1054 -27.08 0.61 -38.42
C ILE A 1054 -28.42 0.80 -37.70
N THR A 1055 -29.45 0.06 -38.12
CA THR A 1055 -30.78 0.12 -37.49
C THR A 1055 -30.73 -0.34 -36.04
N TYR A 1056 -29.99 -1.43 -35.75
CA TYR A 1056 -29.80 -1.93 -34.39
C TYR A 1056 -29.06 -0.92 -33.49
N LEU A 1057 -28.06 -0.23 -34.05
CA LEU A 1057 -27.29 0.79 -33.34
C LEU A 1057 -28.04 2.12 -33.22
N GLY A 1058 -29.09 2.33 -34.01
CA GLY A 1058 -29.94 3.53 -34.00
C GLY A 1058 -29.27 4.79 -34.56
N ARG A 1059 -28.11 4.67 -35.23
CA ARG A 1059 -27.35 5.79 -35.81
C ARG A 1059 -26.45 5.36 -36.95
N GLU A 1060 -26.15 6.29 -37.86
CA GLU A 1060 -25.13 6.09 -38.90
C GLU A 1060 -23.72 6.05 -38.33
N ILE A 1061 -22.84 5.26 -38.96
CA ILE A 1061 -21.50 4.97 -38.45
C ILE A 1061 -20.52 4.97 -39.61
N ALA A 1062 -19.42 5.72 -39.44
CA ALA A 1062 -18.32 5.69 -40.39
C ALA A 1062 -17.62 4.32 -40.37
N GLU A 1063 -17.21 3.81 -41.54
CA GLU A 1063 -16.61 2.47 -41.67
C GLU A 1063 -15.40 2.25 -40.75
N LYS A 1064 -14.59 3.29 -40.53
CA LYS A 1064 -13.42 3.23 -39.63
C LYS A 1064 -13.79 3.06 -38.15
N ALA A 1065 -15.01 3.43 -37.75
CA ALA A 1065 -15.47 3.40 -36.37
C ALA A 1065 -16.17 2.08 -35.97
N ILE A 1066 -16.47 1.20 -36.93
CA ILE A 1066 -17.33 0.03 -36.67
C ILE A 1066 -16.80 -0.90 -35.58
N HIS A 1067 -15.48 -1.09 -35.53
CA HIS A 1067 -14.83 -1.90 -34.49
C HIS A 1067 -15.16 -1.41 -33.08
N LYS A 1068 -15.11 -0.10 -32.82
CA LYS A 1068 -15.40 0.48 -31.50
C LYS A 1068 -16.84 0.25 -31.08
N GLU A 1069 -17.76 0.31 -32.04
CA GLU A 1069 -19.20 0.16 -31.80
C GLU A 1069 -19.53 -1.28 -31.42
N ILE A 1070 -19.01 -2.26 -32.17
CA ILE A 1070 -19.21 -3.67 -31.84
C ILE A 1070 -18.46 -4.04 -30.54
N ILE A 1071 -17.24 -3.54 -30.31
CA ILE A 1071 -16.53 -3.75 -29.04
C ILE A 1071 -17.36 -3.20 -27.86
N ARG A 1072 -17.92 -2.00 -28.01
CA ARG A 1072 -18.80 -1.40 -27.00
C ARG A 1072 -20.04 -2.25 -26.76
N LEU A 1073 -20.67 -2.82 -27.80
CA LEU A 1073 -21.79 -3.75 -27.66
C LEU A 1073 -21.38 -5.04 -26.93
N THR A 1074 -20.23 -5.63 -27.26
CA THR A 1074 -19.71 -6.83 -26.58
C THR A 1074 -19.51 -6.54 -25.08
N TYR A 1075 -18.88 -5.41 -24.75
CA TYR A 1075 -18.69 -4.99 -23.36
C TYR A 1075 -20.02 -4.64 -22.66
N ALA A 1076 -20.96 -4.00 -23.35
CA ALA A 1076 -22.27 -3.66 -22.77
C ALA A 1076 -23.17 -4.89 -22.52
N SER A 1077 -22.94 -6.00 -23.24
CA SER A 1077 -23.77 -7.22 -23.17
C SER A 1077 -23.92 -7.78 -21.75
N THR A 1078 -24.93 -8.62 -21.50
CA THR A 1078 -25.16 -9.25 -20.20
C THR A 1078 -24.20 -10.40 -19.88
N ALA A 1079 -23.38 -10.84 -20.85
CA ALA A 1079 -22.43 -11.95 -20.71
C ALA A 1079 -21.44 -11.74 -19.55
N LYS A 1080 -21.11 -12.84 -18.84
CA LYS A 1080 -20.14 -12.85 -17.73
C LYS A 1080 -18.76 -12.44 -18.19
N THR A 1081 -18.33 -12.84 -19.38
CA THR A 1081 -17.03 -12.45 -19.93
C THR A 1081 -17.20 -11.88 -21.33
N ALA A 1082 -16.44 -10.83 -21.65
CA ALA A 1082 -16.31 -10.29 -23.00
C ALA A 1082 -14.85 -10.44 -23.46
N ILE A 1083 -14.60 -11.05 -24.61
CA ILE A 1083 -13.25 -11.25 -25.15
C ILE A 1083 -13.16 -10.64 -26.55
N ILE A 1084 -12.13 -9.84 -26.79
CA ILE A 1084 -11.93 -9.16 -28.07
C ILE A 1084 -10.56 -9.54 -28.65
N PRO A 1085 -10.46 -9.93 -29.93
CA PRO A 1085 -9.18 -10.06 -30.61
C PRO A 1085 -8.42 -8.73 -30.63
N ILE A 1086 -7.11 -8.75 -30.39
CA ILE A 1086 -6.32 -7.50 -30.37
C ILE A 1086 -6.39 -6.72 -31.70
N GLN A 1087 -6.56 -7.44 -32.82
CA GLN A 1087 -6.67 -6.84 -34.16
C GLN A 1087 -7.91 -5.94 -34.26
N ASP A 1088 -9.00 -6.31 -33.60
CA ASP A 1088 -10.23 -5.52 -33.54
C ASP A 1088 -10.04 -4.29 -32.68
N ILE A 1089 -9.35 -4.41 -31.54
CA ILE A 1089 -9.05 -3.29 -30.63
C ILE A 1089 -8.22 -2.22 -31.35
N LEU A 1090 -7.23 -2.66 -32.15
CA LEU A 1090 -6.41 -1.79 -32.98
C LEU A 1090 -7.13 -1.26 -34.22
N GLY A 1091 -8.31 -1.80 -34.55
CA GLY A 1091 -9.09 -1.44 -35.71
C GLY A 1091 -8.34 -1.71 -37.02
N LEU A 1092 -7.72 -2.88 -37.17
CA LEU A 1092 -6.96 -3.27 -38.38
C LEU A 1092 -7.89 -3.73 -39.52
N SER A 1093 -7.38 -3.72 -40.76
CA SER A 1093 -8.08 -4.24 -41.96
C SER A 1093 -8.11 -5.78 -41.97
N GLY A 1094 -8.71 -6.37 -43.01
CA GLY A 1094 -8.79 -7.83 -43.15
C GLY A 1094 -7.43 -8.53 -43.36
N ASP A 1095 -6.38 -7.79 -43.73
CA ASP A 1095 -5.02 -8.33 -43.91
C ASP A 1095 -4.38 -8.77 -42.57
N ALA A 1096 -4.99 -8.38 -41.46
CA ALA A 1096 -4.59 -8.78 -40.11
C ALA A 1096 -5.33 -10.03 -39.58
N ARG A 1097 -6.17 -10.67 -40.40
CA ARG A 1097 -6.90 -11.89 -40.04
C ARG A 1097 -5.92 -13.00 -39.62
N MET A 1098 -6.23 -13.70 -38.53
CA MET A 1098 -5.36 -14.75 -38.00
C MET A 1098 -5.47 -16.05 -38.81
N ASN A 1099 -6.69 -16.49 -39.10
CA ASN A 1099 -6.96 -17.68 -39.90
C ASN A 1099 -8.13 -17.49 -40.85
N MET A 1100 -8.04 -18.06 -42.04
CA MET A 1100 -9.16 -18.23 -42.95
C MET A 1100 -9.46 -19.73 -43.14
N PRO A 1101 -10.55 -20.23 -42.54
CA PRO A 1101 -10.96 -21.62 -42.69
C PRO A 1101 -11.02 -22.08 -44.15
N GLY A 1102 -10.60 -23.32 -44.40
CA GLY A 1102 -10.57 -23.91 -45.74
C GLY A 1102 -9.34 -23.58 -46.60
N LYS A 1103 -8.40 -22.73 -46.14
CA LYS A 1103 -7.10 -22.52 -46.80
C LYS A 1103 -5.96 -23.20 -46.05
N ALA A 1104 -5.10 -23.92 -46.78
CA ALA A 1104 -3.96 -24.65 -46.22
C ALA A 1104 -2.72 -23.76 -45.96
N GLU A 1105 -2.58 -22.62 -46.64
CA GLU A 1105 -1.42 -21.72 -46.55
C GLU A 1105 -1.82 -20.26 -46.30
N GLY A 1106 -0.90 -19.47 -45.72
CA GLY A 1106 -1.08 -18.03 -45.49
C GLY A 1106 -1.75 -17.63 -44.17
N ASN A 1107 -1.93 -18.58 -43.24
CA ASN A 1107 -2.56 -18.37 -41.94
C ASN A 1107 -1.54 -18.26 -40.80
N TRP A 1108 -2.01 -17.90 -39.60
CA TRP A 1108 -1.30 -17.94 -38.30
C TRP A 1108 -0.09 -17.02 -38.14
N GLY A 1109 0.28 -16.32 -39.21
CA GLY A 1109 1.49 -15.50 -39.25
C GLY A 1109 1.35 -14.10 -38.68
N TRP A 1110 0.15 -13.59 -38.37
CA TRP A 1110 -0.02 -12.17 -38.01
C TRP A 1110 0.76 -11.76 -36.73
N ARG A 1111 1.39 -10.57 -36.74
CA ARG A 1111 2.13 -9.99 -35.60
C ARG A 1111 1.82 -8.53 -35.33
N LEU A 1112 1.93 -8.17 -34.05
CA LEU A 1112 1.83 -6.83 -33.49
C LEU A 1112 3.13 -6.04 -33.66
N ASN A 1113 3.05 -4.73 -33.87
CA ASN A 1113 4.23 -3.84 -33.85
C ASN A 1113 4.48 -3.27 -32.44
N THR A 1114 5.74 -2.93 -32.14
CA THR A 1114 6.26 -2.62 -30.80
C THR A 1114 5.57 -1.48 -30.03
N ASP A 1115 4.82 -0.57 -30.67
CA ASP A 1115 4.25 0.62 -30.00
C ASP A 1115 2.73 0.79 -30.12
N GLU A 1116 2.04 -0.15 -30.78
CA GLU A 1116 0.61 0.02 -31.15
C GLU A 1116 -0.34 0.01 -29.94
N LEU A 1117 0.06 -0.58 -28.81
CA LEU A 1117 -0.78 -0.73 -27.61
C LEU A 1117 -0.88 0.55 -26.77
N SER A 1118 0.06 1.49 -26.90
CA SER A 1118 0.14 2.67 -26.04
C SER A 1118 -1.10 3.57 -26.14
N SER A 1119 -1.59 3.79 -27.37
CA SER A 1119 -2.68 4.72 -27.68
C SER A 1119 -4.08 4.27 -27.25
N ILE A 1120 -4.26 2.97 -26.96
CA ILE A 1120 -5.57 2.35 -26.68
C ILE A 1120 -5.83 2.11 -25.18
N LYS A 1121 -4.83 2.29 -24.31
CA LYS A 1121 -4.92 1.96 -22.88
C LYS A 1121 -6.07 2.68 -22.16
N SER A 1122 -6.17 4.00 -22.33
CA SER A 1122 -7.22 4.81 -21.67
C SER A 1122 -8.61 4.35 -22.09
N TRP A 1123 -8.80 4.17 -23.40
CA TRP A 1123 -10.08 3.77 -23.97
C TRP A 1123 -10.57 2.40 -23.48
N LEU A 1124 -9.68 1.40 -23.42
CA LEU A 1124 -10.03 0.07 -22.88
C LEU A 1124 -10.36 0.14 -21.39
N LYS A 1125 -9.58 0.91 -20.62
CA LYS A 1125 -9.83 1.08 -19.19
C LYS A 1125 -11.18 1.74 -18.93
N GLU A 1126 -11.52 2.77 -19.70
CA GLU A 1126 -12.83 3.43 -19.65
C GLU A 1126 -13.97 2.45 -19.97
N LEU A 1127 -13.80 1.59 -20.98
CA LEU A 1127 -14.80 0.55 -21.30
C LEU A 1127 -14.99 -0.44 -20.14
N CYS A 1128 -13.89 -0.89 -19.51
CA CYS A 1128 -13.95 -1.74 -18.32
C CYS A 1128 -14.66 -1.05 -17.15
N ALA A 1129 -14.36 0.21 -16.90
CA ALA A 1129 -14.97 0.98 -15.82
C ALA A 1129 -16.48 1.19 -16.04
N ILE A 1130 -16.85 1.72 -17.22
CA ILE A 1130 -18.25 2.08 -17.55
C ILE A 1130 -19.17 0.86 -17.50
N PHE A 1131 -18.73 -0.28 -18.02
CA PHE A 1131 -19.58 -1.48 -18.10
C PHE A 1131 -19.40 -2.45 -16.92
N GLY A 1132 -18.67 -2.02 -15.88
CA GLY A 1132 -18.35 -2.83 -14.72
C GLY A 1132 -17.74 -4.16 -15.15
N ARG A 1133 -16.60 -4.13 -15.84
CA ARG A 1133 -15.82 -5.30 -16.27
C ARG A 1133 -14.36 -5.27 -15.81
N GLY A 1134 -13.96 -4.23 -15.08
CA GLY A 1134 -12.65 -4.14 -14.47
C GLY A 1134 -12.41 -5.23 -13.42
N LYS A 1135 -11.18 -5.73 -13.34
CA LYS A 1135 -10.74 -6.81 -12.45
C LYS A 1135 -10.69 -6.43 -10.96
#